data_AF-A0A947KN60-F1
#
_entry.id   AF-A0A947KN60-F1
#
_cell.length_a   1.000
_cell.length_b   1.000
_cell.length_c   1.000
_cell.angle_alpha   90.00
_cell.angle_beta   90.00
_cell.angle_gamma   90.00
#
_symmetry.space_group_name_H-M   'P 1'
#
loop_
_entity.id
_entity.type
_entity.pdbx_description
1 polymer ?
#
loop_
_entity_poly.entity_id
_entity_poly.type
_entity_poly.pdbx_seq_one_letter_code
_entity_poly.pdbx_strand_id
1 'polypeptide(L)'
;MDGRQIKDMLNQRAQDVCELLLPGGKVEKNNYVIGDIHKTPGDSFKIGISGDKCGIFHDFADPSVKGNNLLELWCQVKGIPFRDALRQAKEFLGVRDDPWQRMDGKRLVGRLQQSGPKRLEDELKPVVEGSPVWCWLTETRKIGAETIRKYKLGEAFIQKGQRHCVVFPFFDPAGNLVRMKFRDIGDKGYMFLHPKAADAAAYKHGAPLHLFGIQGVADKSDIVVISEGEIDALSFAECGYPAVSVPIGAQPHDTYDKCSHDAWIEADYDWLEAFVTIYLAMDDDEPGRQAAKLLIPRLERERVMVVDYPAGCKDGNECLVKELGIDSLIEHAHDLDPEELKKPSHFREEVWERFYPVAGVEPGDDLPWSTESDPDSQPVPFMFRESEVTLWHGYNGHGKTIALDHCLIHFATRGRRSCVASLEMPTSMTLQNIIRQGIGRGKPATRAEFDQAMDWLDKYLWVYDFVGSADSRKVIECWEYAAKKYGIHHFVMDSLMKLQDVSNIDLDAQKGLMNRLNDFAKKYKVHVHLVAHSKKPDAKHPKEKNWPGELDISGSSDLPNGAWNVICMWRNENKQNDRDRIYQELRNSRLAADKRVEFEAELQEIDQRNDAMFIVQKQRTTGAFPLHRQLWFDGGREGSWQFGTERHFRVITYVDKDVGK
;
A
#
# COMPACT_ATOMS: atom_id res chain seq x y z
N MET A 1 -40.82 0.54 18.63
CA MET A 1 -40.99 -0.93 18.66
C MET A 1 -39.91 -1.54 17.78
N ASP A 2 -39.20 -2.57 18.25
CA ASP A 2 -38.17 -3.21 17.42
C ASP A 2 -38.79 -4.09 16.31
N GLY A 3 -38.01 -4.45 15.30
CA GLY A 3 -38.51 -5.24 14.15
C GLY A 3 -38.88 -6.69 14.50
N ARG A 4 -38.46 -7.22 15.64
CA ARG A 4 -38.78 -8.58 16.12
C ARG A 4 -40.18 -8.61 16.74
N GLN A 5 -40.53 -7.58 17.52
CA GLN A 5 -41.86 -7.39 18.11
C GLN A 5 -42.95 -7.29 17.03
N ILE A 6 -42.68 -6.59 15.92
CA ILE A 6 -43.63 -6.46 14.81
C ILE A 6 -43.85 -7.81 14.11
N LYS A 7 -42.79 -8.60 13.90
CA LYS A 7 -42.90 -9.94 13.31
C LYS A 7 -43.74 -10.88 14.19
N ASP A 8 -43.52 -10.85 15.50
CA ASP A 8 -44.29 -11.66 16.45
C ASP A 8 -45.78 -11.27 16.46
N MET A 9 -46.09 -9.97 16.41
CA MET A 9 -47.46 -9.46 16.34
C MET A 9 -48.15 -9.80 15.01
N LEU A 10 -47.42 -9.79 13.89
CA LEU A 10 -47.95 -10.25 12.59
C LEU A 10 -48.27 -11.74 12.61
N ASN A 11 -47.38 -12.56 13.18
CA ASN A 11 -47.60 -14.01 13.29
C ASN A 11 -48.80 -14.35 14.18
N GLN A 12 -49.09 -13.54 15.21
CA GLN A 12 -50.30 -13.69 16.03
C GLN A 12 -51.59 -13.39 15.26
N ARG A 13 -51.50 -12.64 14.16
CA ARG A 13 -52.63 -12.28 13.28
C ARG A 13 -52.42 -12.79 11.85
N ALA A 14 -51.70 -13.90 11.70
CA ALA A 14 -51.25 -14.39 10.40
C ALA A 14 -52.41 -14.65 9.42
N GLN A 15 -53.54 -15.17 9.90
CA GLN A 15 -54.73 -15.36 9.07
C GLN A 15 -55.30 -14.04 8.58
N ASP A 16 -55.52 -13.06 9.46
CA ASP A 16 -56.01 -11.72 9.10
C ASP A 16 -55.09 -11.04 8.06
N VAL A 17 -53.77 -11.21 8.19
CA VAL A 17 -52.78 -10.70 7.24
C VAL A 17 -52.93 -11.37 5.89
N CYS A 18 -53.12 -12.69 5.84
CA CYS A 18 -53.35 -13.41 4.60
C CYS A 18 -54.66 -12.98 3.94
N GLU A 19 -55.74 -12.79 4.69
CA GLU A 19 -57.03 -12.33 4.17
C GLU A 19 -56.96 -10.91 3.61
N LEU A 20 -56.16 -10.03 4.22
CA LEU A 20 -55.89 -8.68 3.72
C LEU A 20 -55.12 -8.69 2.40
N LEU A 21 -54.05 -9.50 2.32
CA LEU A 21 -53.14 -9.52 1.19
C LEU A 21 -53.67 -10.33 0.01
N LEU A 22 -54.28 -11.48 0.31
CA LEU A 22 -54.68 -12.52 -0.62
C LEU A 22 -56.16 -12.87 -0.41
N PRO A 23 -57.09 -11.92 -0.67
CA PRO A 23 -58.51 -12.17 -0.50
C PRO A 23 -58.97 -13.30 -1.43
N GLY A 24 -59.77 -14.23 -0.90
CA GLY A 24 -60.29 -15.38 -1.64
C GLY A 24 -59.56 -16.71 -1.38
N GLY A 25 -58.53 -16.71 -0.53
CA GLY A 25 -57.94 -17.95 -0.03
C GLY A 25 -58.81 -18.65 1.03
N LYS A 26 -58.55 -19.95 1.22
CA LYS A 26 -59.24 -20.81 2.21
C LYS A 26 -58.28 -21.31 3.27
N VAL A 27 -58.77 -21.46 4.50
CA VAL A 27 -57.98 -22.06 5.59
C VAL A 27 -58.10 -23.57 5.55
N GLU A 28 -56.97 -24.26 5.37
CA GLU A 28 -56.85 -25.71 5.47
C GLU A 28 -55.86 -26.09 6.57
N LYS A 29 -56.40 -26.64 7.67
CA LYS A 29 -55.63 -26.98 8.88
C LYS A 29 -54.86 -25.77 9.42
N ASN A 30 -53.52 -25.78 9.29
CA ASN A 30 -52.63 -24.73 9.79
C ASN A 30 -52.12 -23.80 8.67
N ASN A 31 -52.68 -23.90 7.46
CA ASN A 31 -52.26 -23.10 6.31
C ASN A 31 -53.42 -22.30 5.73
N TYR A 32 -53.10 -21.10 5.24
CA TYR A 32 -53.92 -20.35 4.32
C TYR A 32 -53.51 -20.74 2.89
N VAL A 33 -54.48 -21.10 2.06
CA VAL A 33 -54.25 -21.72 0.75
C VAL A 33 -54.97 -20.92 -0.34
N ILE A 34 -54.25 -20.59 -1.42
CA ILE A 34 -54.73 -19.88 -2.61
C ILE A 34 -53.97 -20.38 -3.86
N GLY A 35 -54.38 -20.00 -5.07
CA GLY A 35 -53.76 -20.48 -6.32
C GLY A 35 -52.37 -19.90 -6.57
N ASP A 36 -52.20 -18.60 -6.41
CA ASP A 36 -50.92 -17.94 -6.62
C ASP A 36 -50.85 -16.60 -5.87
N ILE A 37 -49.72 -15.91 -6.02
CA ILE A 37 -49.51 -14.58 -5.46
C ILE A 37 -50.41 -13.49 -6.10
N HIS A 38 -50.96 -13.77 -7.29
CA HIS A 38 -51.87 -12.89 -8.03
C HIS A 38 -53.35 -13.12 -7.67
N LYS A 39 -53.63 -13.93 -6.63
CA LYS A 39 -54.95 -14.17 -6.03
C LYS A 39 -55.87 -15.00 -6.92
N THR A 40 -55.31 -15.87 -7.77
CA THR A 40 -56.12 -16.83 -8.51
C THR A 40 -56.68 -17.92 -7.59
N PRO A 41 -57.88 -18.46 -7.87
CA PRO A 41 -58.39 -19.62 -7.13
C PRO A 41 -57.54 -20.87 -7.40
N GLY A 42 -57.10 -21.55 -6.34
CA GLY A 42 -56.31 -22.78 -6.44
C GLY A 42 -55.70 -23.19 -5.11
N ASP A 43 -54.89 -24.26 -5.13
CA ASP A 43 -54.36 -24.90 -3.92
C ASP A 43 -52.81 -24.98 -3.86
N SER A 44 -52.14 -24.31 -4.81
CA SER A 44 -50.69 -24.33 -5.01
C SER A 44 -49.93 -23.40 -4.08
N PHE A 45 -50.48 -22.25 -3.71
CA PHE A 45 -49.82 -21.29 -2.83
C PHE A 45 -50.25 -21.45 -1.37
N LYS A 46 -49.30 -21.84 -0.51
CA LYS A 46 -49.58 -22.14 0.90
C LYS A 46 -48.78 -21.24 1.83
N ILE A 47 -49.47 -20.64 2.80
CA ILE A 47 -48.89 -19.81 3.85
C ILE A 47 -49.21 -20.43 5.20
N GLY A 48 -48.20 -20.71 6.02
CA GLY A 48 -48.41 -21.18 7.39
C GLY A 48 -48.98 -20.08 8.26
N ILE A 49 -50.14 -20.33 8.89
CA ILE A 49 -50.81 -19.36 9.77
C ILE A 49 -50.76 -19.75 11.26
N SER A 50 -50.26 -20.96 11.57
CA SER A 50 -50.08 -21.43 12.95
C SER A 50 -49.00 -22.52 13.06
N GLY A 51 -48.47 -22.74 14.28
CA GLY A 51 -47.41 -23.70 14.57
C GLY A 51 -46.01 -23.23 14.15
N ASP A 52 -45.04 -24.16 14.11
CA ASP A 52 -43.62 -23.86 13.86
C ASP A 52 -43.33 -23.22 12.49
N LYS A 53 -44.30 -23.29 11.57
CA LYS A 53 -44.21 -22.72 10.22
C LYS A 53 -45.03 -21.45 10.02
N CYS A 54 -45.50 -20.81 11.10
CA CYS A 54 -46.25 -19.57 11.01
C CYS A 54 -45.43 -18.46 10.34
N GLY A 55 -46.02 -17.84 9.31
CA GLY A 55 -45.42 -16.78 8.50
C GLY A 55 -44.52 -17.23 7.36
N ILE A 56 -44.27 -18.54 7.22
CA ILE A 56 -43.52 -19.11 6.09
C ILE A 56 -44.50 -19.42 4.95
N PHE A 57 -44.13 -19.07 3.72
CA PHE A 57 -44.96 -19.32 2.54
C PHE A 57 -44.18 -19.90 1.38
N HIS A 58 -44.87 -20.68 0.56
CA HIS A 58 -44.31 -21.30 -0.63
C HIS A 58 -45.41 -21.60 -1.65
N ASP A 59 -45.15 -21.25 -2.91
CA ASP A 59 -45.95 -21.68 -4.05
C ASP A 59 -45.37 -22.96 -4.64
N PHE A 60 -46.17 -24.03 -4.64
CA PHE A 60 -45.79 -25.33 -5.19
C PHE A 60 -45.90 -25.38 -6.72
N ALA A 61 -46.56 -24.41 -7.35
CA ALA A 61 -46.60 -24.25 -8.81
C ALA A 61 -45.46 -23.34 -9.31
N ASP A 62 -45.04 -22.34 -8.53
CA ASP A 62 -43.88 -21.50 -8.81
C ASP A 62 -42.87 -21.48 -7.64
N PRO A 63 -41.83 -22.33 -7.69
CA PRO A 63 -40.84 -22.43 -6.61
C PRO A 63 -40.05 -21.16 -6.32
N SER A 64 -40.10 -20.16 -7.21
CA SER A 64 -39.47 -18.85 -7.01
C SER A 64 -40.22 -17.98 -6.00
N VAL A 65 -41.53 -18.23 -5.82
CA VAL A 65 -42.39 -17.54 -4.87
C VAL A 65 -42.35 -18.27 -3.53
N LYS A 66 -41.41 -17.84 -2.67
CA LYS A 66 -41.25 -18.34 -1.30
C LYS A 66 -40.71 -17.25 -0.37
N GLY A 67 -40.94 -17.41 0.92
CA GLY A 67 -40.40 -16.51 1.93
C GLY A 67 -40.59 -17.01 3.35
N ASN A 68 -39.86 -16.40 4.27
CA ASN A 68 -39.72 -16.89 5.65
C ASN A 68 -40.49 -16.04 6.68
N ASN A 69 -41.16 -14.97 6.27
CA ASN A 69 -41.99 -14.15 7.15
C ASN A 69 -43.09 -13.39 6.39
N LEU A 70 -44.12 -12.94 7.12
CA LEU A 70 -45.26 -12.23 6.56
C LEU A 70 -44.94 -10.84 5.98
N LEU A 71 -43.82 -10.21 6.36
CA LEU A 71 -43.39 -8.93 5.76
C LEU A 71 -42.84 -9.16 4.35
N GLU A 72 -42.09 -10.24 4.11
CA GLU A 72 -41.68 -10.66 2.77
C GLU A 72 -42.89 -10.99 1.90
N LEU A 73 -43.90 -11.68 2.46
CA LEU A 73 -45.16 -11.93 1.76
C LEU A 73 -45.82 -10.61 1.35
N TRP A 74 -45.85 -9.63 2.25
CA TRP A 74 -46.40 -8.30 2.01
C TRP A 74 -45.67 -7.54 0.90
N CYS A 75 -44.34 -7.64 0.85
CA CYS A 75 -43.52 -7.04 -0.21
C CYS A 75 -43.82 -7.69 -1.56
N GLN A 76 -43.83 -9.03 -1.62
CA GLN A 76 -44.02 -9.77 -2.86
C GLN A 76 -45.45 -9.62 -3.41
N VAL A 77 -46.48 -9.66 -2.55
CA VAL A 77 -47.88 -9.50 -2.97
C VAL A 77 -48.18 -8.08 -3.47
N LYS A 78 -47.57 -7.06 -2.86
CA LYS A 78 -47.84 -5.65 -3.20
C LYS A 78 -46.82 -5.01 -4.14
N GLY A 79 -45.70 -5.67 -4.43
CA GLY A 79 -44.61 -5.12 -5.24
C GLY A 79 -43.98 -3.86 -4.63
N ILE A 80 -43.89 -3.80 -3.29
CA ILE A 80 -43.38 -2.62 -2.57
C ILE A 80 -42.08 -2.92 -1.80
N PRO A 81 -41.21 -1.93 -1.59
CA PRO A 81 -40.01 -2.08 -0.77
C PRO A 81 -40.34 -2.46 0.68
N PHE A 82 -39.41 -3.14 1.34
CA PHE A 82 -39.55 -3.62 2.73
C PHE A 82 -39.97 -2.53 3.72
N ARG A 83 -39.47 -1.30 3.55
CA ARG A 83 -39.82 -0.15 4.41
C ARG A 83 -41.30 0.21 4.33
N ASP A 84 -41.90 0.16 3.14
CA ASP A 84 -43.32 0.47 2.95
C ASP A 84 -44.20 -0.67 3.44
N ALA A 85 -43.78 -1.93 3.24
CA ALA A 85 -44.43 -3.10 3.84
C ALA A 85 -44.43 -3.02 5.37
N LEU A 86 -43.31 -2.61 5.99
CA LEU A 86 -43.22 -2.42 7.44
C LEU A 86 -44.15 -1.31 7.94
N ARG A 87 -44.26 -0.19 7.22
CA ARG A 87 -45.20 0.90 7.55
C ARG A 87 -46.65 0.41 7.50
N GLN A 88 -47.04 -0.27 6.41
CA GLN A 88 -48.39 -0.81 6.27
C GLN A 88 -48.72 -1.88 7.32
N ALA A 89 -47.75 -2.73 7.66
CA ALA A 89 -47.90 -3.73 8.71
C ALA A 89 -48.11 -3.08 10.10
N LYS A 90 -47.38 -2.00 10.42
CA LYS A 90 -47.60 -1.23 11.66
C LYS A 90 -48.99 -0.62 11.72
N GLU A 91 -49.44 -0.02 10.61
CA GLU A 91 -50.82 0.50 10.49
C GLU A 91 -51.86 -0.60 10.70
N PHE A 92 -51.68 -1.76 10.08
CA PHE A 92 -52.55 -2.92 10.24
C PHE A 92 -52.60 -3.47 11.68
N LEU A 93 -51.46 -3.46 12.36
CA LEU A 93 -51.36 -3.87 13.78
C LEU A 93 -51.85 -2.79 14.75
N GLY A 94 -52.24 -1.61 14.27
CA GLY A 94 -52.62 -0.48 15.12
C GLY A 94 -51.45 0.09 15.92
N VAL A 95 -50.20 -0.23 15.55
CA VAL A 95 -48.99 0.26 16.19
C VAL A 95 -48.74 1.67 15.66
N ARG A 96 -49.13 2.68 16.45
CA ARG A 96 -48.74 4.06 16.19
C ARG A 96 -47.26 4.23 16.51
N ASP A 97 -46.48 4.62 15.51
CA ASP A 97 -45.15 5.15 15.75
C ASP A 97 -45.33 6.48 16.49
N ASP A 98 -45.05 6.49 17.79
CA ASP A 98 -45.15 7.68 18.63
C ASP A 98 -43.90 8.55 18.40
N PRO A 99 -44.00 9.73 17.76
CA PRO A 99 -42.82 10.55 17.44
C PRO A 99 -42.30 11.36 18.66
N TRP A 100 -42.89 11.18 19.85
CA TRP A 100 -42.72 12.07 20.99
C TRP A 100 -42.22 11.39 22.28
N GLN A 101 -41.13 10.62 22.21
CA GLN A 101 -40.21 10.49 23.35
C GLN A 101 -39.04 11.46 23.23
N ARG A 102 -39.37 12.75 23.25
CA ARG A 102 -38.59 13.89 23.79
C ARG A 102 -39.36 15.15 23.42
N MET A 103 -40.27 15.56 24.29
CA MET A 103 -40.48 16.96 24.70
C MET A 103 -41.73 17.05 25.57
N ASP A 104 -41.50 17.39 26.84
CA ASP A 104 -42.54 17.84 27.75
C ASP A 104 -43.29 19.04 27.17
N GLY A 105 -44.59 19.04 27.42
CA GLY A 105 -45.55 19.79 26.64
C GLY A 105 -45.48 21.30 26.80
N LYS A 106 -45.90 21.99 25.74
CA LYS A 106 -46.89 23.06 25.83
C LYS A 106 -47.54 23.30 24.47
N ARG A 107 -48.87 23.27 24.52
CA ARG A 107 -49.83 23.47 23.43
C ARG A 107 -49.55 24.72 22.60
N LEU A 108 -49.70 24.60 21.29
CA LEU A 108 -50.27 25.64 20.44
C LEU A 108 -51.22 24.97 19.43
N VAL A 109 -52.50 24.95 19.80
CA VAL A 109 -53.60 24.66 18.89
C VAL A 109 -53.76 25.90 17.99
N GLY A 110 -53.56 25.73 16.69
CA GLY A 110 -53.77 26.82 15.73
C GLY A 110 -53.75 26.34 14.28
N ARG A 111 -54.95 26.06 13.75
CA ARG A 111 -55.40 26.11 12.34
C ARG A 111 -54.44 25.62 11.25
N LEU A 112 -54.86 24.59 10.50
CA LEU A 112 -54.50 24.49 9.08
C LEU A 112 -55.75 24.26 8.22
N GLN A 113 -56.03 25.28 7.41
CA GLN A 113 -56.85 25.24 6.20
C GLN A 113 -56.25 24.24 5.20
N GLN A 114 -57.12 23.58 4.44
CA GLN A 114 -56.76 22.82 3.25
C GLN A 114 -56.09 23.75 2.22
N SER A 115 -54.79 23.58 2.00
CA SER A 115 -54.05 24.08 0.83
C SER A 115 -53.21 22.92 0.30
N GLY A 116 -53.10 22.77 -1.02
CA GLY A 116 -52.35 21.69 -1.65
C GLY A 116 -50.86 21.68 -1.26
N PRO A 117 -50.09 20.64 -1.65
CA PRO A 117 -48.67 20.57 -1.33
C PRO A 117 -47.92 21.79 -1.87
N LYS A 118 -46.99 22.32 -1.08
CA LYS A 118 -46.17 23.49 -1.43
C LYS A 118 -45.25 23.17 -2.61
N ARG A 119 -44.92 24.21 -3.38
CA ARG A 119 -44.03 24.15 -4.54
C ARG A 119 -42.83 25.06 -4.29
N LEU A 120 -41.62 24.55 -4.55
CA LEU A 120 -40.39 25.32 -4.33
C LEU A 120 -40.20 26.38 -5.41
N GLU A 121 -40.76 26.15 -6.59
CA GLU A 121 -40.72 27.05 -7.74
C GLU A 121 -41.39 28.38 -7.42
N ASP A 122 -42.42 28.37 -6.58
CA ASP A 122 -43.13 29.58 -6.14
C ASP A 122 -42.30 30.39 -5.11
N GLU A 123 -41.29 29.75 -4.49
CA GLU A 123 -40.43 30.35 -3.45
C GLU A 123 -39.07 30.81 -4.01
N LEU A 124 -38.62 30.23 -5.12
CA LEU A 124 -37.36 30.59 -5.78
C LEU A 124 -37.49 31.95 -6.47
N LYS A 125 -36.71 32.93 -6.01
CA LYS A 125 -36.59 34.25 -6.64
C LYS A 125 -35.28 34.31 -7.43
N PRO A 126 -35.30 34.51 -8.76
CA PRO A 126 -34.08 34.62 -9.55
C PRO A 126 -33.17 35.76 -9.07
N VAL A 127 -31.86 35.61 -9.22
CA VAL A 127 -30.90 36.70 -8.95
C VAL A 127 -31.20 37.89 -9.87
N VAL A 128 -31.26 39.08 -9.28
CA VAL A 128 -31.55 40.33 -10.00
C VAL A 128 -30.25 41.06 -10.33
N GLU A 129 -30.09 41.53 -11.57
CA GLU A 129 -28.90 42.29 -11.98
C GLU A 129 -28.71 43.54 -11.10
N GLY A 130 -27.48 43.73 -10.60
CA GLY A 130 -27.14 44.82 -9.70
C GLY A 130 -27.55 44.61 -8.23
N SER A 131 -28.13 43.47 -7.87
CA SER A 131 -28.34 43.12 -6.46
C SER A 131 -27.01 42.83 -5.75
N PRO A 132 -26.97 42.86 -4.39
CA PRO A 132 -25.77 42.46 -3.65
C PRO A 132 -25.31 41.03 -3.97
N VAL A 133 -26.24 40.11 -4.24
CA VAL A 133 -25.92 38.73 -4.62
C VAL A 133 -25.33 38.68 -6.03
N TRP A 134 -25.88 39.45 -6.98
CA TRP A 134 -25.34 39.57 -8.33
C TRP A 134 -23.91 40.10 -8.35
N CYS A 135 -23.65 41.21 -7.66
CA CYS A 135 -22.31 41.79 -7.58
C CYS A 135 -21.33 40.81 -6.93
N TRP A 136 -21.76 40.09 -5.88
CA TRP A 136 -20.91 39.08 -5.27
C TRP A 136 -20.58 37.92 -6.23
N LEU A 137 -21.54 37.43 -7.00
CA LEU A 137 -21.31 36.37 -7.99
C LEU A 137 -20.38 36.84 -9.13
N THR A 138 -20.67 38.00 -9.72
CA THR A 138 -19.98 38.50 -10.91
C THR A 138 -18.62 39.13 -10.62
N GLU A 139 -18.52 39.95 -9.57
CA GLU A 139 -17.31 40.72 -9.27
C GLU A 139 -16.32 39.95 -8.40
N THR A 140 -16.83 39.27 -7.37
CA THR A 140 -16.00 38.53 -6.38
C THR A 140 -15.75 37.09 -6.81
N ARG A 141 -16.79 36.36 -7.24
CA ARG A 141 -16.68 34.94 -7.61
C ARG A 141 -16.40 34.70 -9.09
N LYS A 142 -16.43 35.76 -9.92
CA LYS A 142 -16.21 35.73 -11.37
C LYS A 142 -17.16 34.80 -12.12
N ILE A 143 -18.38 34.63 -11.63
CA ILE A 143 -19.42 33.84 -12.30
C ILE A 143 -20.28 34.78 -13.13
N GLY A 144 -20.31 34.54 -14.44
CA GLY A 144 -20.94 35.40 -15.43
C GLY A 144 -22.46 35.26 -15.51
N ALA A 145 -23.07 36.25 -16.15
CA ALA A 145 -24.51 36.37 -16.32
C ALA A 145 -25.15 35.16 -17.01
N GLU A 146 -24.44 34.53 -17.95
CA GLU A 146 -24.90 33.33 -18.66
C GLU A 146 -25.00 32.13 -17.71
N THR A 147 -23.93 31.85 -16.97
CA THR A 147 -23.86 30.75 -16.00
C THR A 147 -24.89 30.91 -14.88
N ILE A 148 -25.05 32.13 -14.35
CA ILE A 148 -26.08 32.45 -13.33
C ILE A 148 -27.48 32.05 -13.81
N ARG A 149 -27.83 32.40 -15.07
CA ARG A 149 -29.14 32.08 -15.65
C ARG A 149 -29.27 30.61 -15.99
N LYS A 150 -28.24 30.01 -16.56
CA LYS A 150 -28.19 28.59 -16.96
C LYS A 150 -28.41 27.67 -15.77
N TYR A 151 -27.79 27.95 -14.63
CA TYR A 151 -27.97 27.21 -13.38
C TYR A 151 -29.18 27.67 -12.55
N LYS A 152 -29.93 28.66 -13.05
CA LYS A 152 -31.16 29.20 -12.44
C LYS A 152 -30.96 29.72 -11.00
N LEU A 153 -29.81 30.33 -10.71
CA LEU A 153 -29.51 30.80 -9.35
C LEU A 153 -30.56 31.79 -8.84
N GLY A 154 -30.83 31.72 -7.53
CA GLY A 154 -31.74 32.63 -6.86
C GLY A 154 -31.08 33.52 -5.82
N GLU A 155 -31.85 34.47 -5.31
CA GLU A 155 -31.47 35.35 -4.21
C GLU A 155 -32.58 35.42 -3.15
N ALA A 156 -32.18 35.60 -1.90
CA ALA A 156 -33.11 35.80 -0.81
C ALA A 156 -32.54 36.77 0.23
N PHE A 157 -33.42 37.60 0.80
CA PHE A 157 -33.07 38.43 1.96
C PHE A 157 -33.71 37.84 3.22
N ILE A 158 -32.88 37.37 4.14
CA ILE A 158 -33.32 36.87 5.44
C ILE A 158 -33.32 38.02 6.43
N GLN A 159 -34.52 38.50 6.79
CA GLN A 159 -34.70 39.63 7.71
C GLN A 159 -33.97 39.42 9.05
N LYS A 160 -34.00 38.19 9.57
CA LYS A 160 -33.30 37.82 10.79
C LYS A 160 -31.79 37.82 10.55
N GLY A 161 -31.12 38.86 11.02
CA GLY A 161 -29.68 39.07 10.83
C GLY A 161 -29.32 39.87 9.58
N GLN A 162 -30.32 40.43 8.86
CA GLN A 162 -30.13 41.26 7.66
C GLN A 162 -29.21 40.61 6.61
N ARG A 163 -29.47 39.34 6.30
CA ARG A 163 -28.58 38.50 5.50
C ARG A 163 -29.02 38.47 4.04
N HIS A 164 -28.10 38.78 3.14
CA HIS A 164 -28.27 38.52 1.70
C HIS A 164 -27.74 37.13 1.40
N CYS A 165 -28.60 36.25 0.91
CA CYS A 165 -28.26 34.88 0.58
C CYS A 165 -28.36 34.63 -0.91
N VAL A 166 -27.36 33.96 -1.46
CA VAL A 166 -27.49 33.24 -2.73
C VAL A 166 -28.27 31.95 -2.48
N VAL A 167 -29.09 31.56 -3.45
CA VAL A 167 -29.90 30.34 -3.43
C VAL A 167 -29.47 29.45 -4.59
N PHE A 168 -28.98 28.25 -4.26
CA PHE A 168 -28.60 27.21 -5.22
C PHE A 168 -29.74 26.20 -5.36
N PRO A 169 -30.47 26.17 -6.48
CA PRO A 169 -31.54 25.21 -6.71
C PRO A 169 -31.02 23.86 -7.23
N PHE A 170 -31.59 22.78 -6.71
CA PHE A 170 -31.30 21.39 -7.07
C PHE A 170 -32.50 20.82 -7.83
N PHE A 171 -32.24 20.31 -9.02
CA PHE A 171 -33.25 19.70 -9.86
C PHE A 171 -33.03 18.20 -9.95
N ASP A 172 -34.11 17.43 -10.04
CA ASP A 172 -33.99 16.02 -10.44
C ASP A 172 -33.74 15.91 -11.97
N PRO A 173 -33.33 14.74 -12.49
CA PRO A 173 -33.16 14.53 -13.93
C PRO A 173 -34.43 14.75 -14.77
N ALA A 174 -35.62 14.74 -14.15
CA ALA A 174 -36.88 15.05 -14.81
C ALA A 174 -37.17 16.56 -14.88
N GLY A 175 -36.30 17.41 -14.33
CA GLY A 175 -36.39 18.87 -14.35
C GLY A 175 -37.27 19.48 -13.26
N ASN A 176 -37.65 18.74 -12.23
CA ASN A 176 -38.41 19.26 -11.09
C ASN A 176 -37.49 19.88 -10.03
N LEU A 177 -37.87 21.02 -9.45
CA LEU A 177 -37.12 21.64 -8.35
C LEU A 177 -37.40 20.87 -7.05
N VAL A 178 -36.38 20.18 -6.54
CA VAL A 178 -36.51 19.28 -5.39
C VAL A 178 -35.89 19.83 -4.12
N ARG A 179 -34.91 20.74 -4.24
CA ARG A 179 -34.23 21.34 -3.09
C ARG A 179 -33.62 22.69 -3.42
N MET A 180 -33.38 23.49 -2.40
CA MET A 180 -32.64 24.74 -2.49
C MET A 180 -31.65 24.83 -1.34
N LYS A 181 -30.44 25.33 -1.60
CA LYS A 181 -29.45 25.64 -0.57
C LYS A 181 -29.26 27.14 -0.48
N PHE A 182 -29.45 27.67 0.71
CA PHE A 182 -29.25 29.07 1.02
C PHE A 182 -27.86 29.25 1.61
N ARG A 183 -27.12 30.24 1.13
CA ARG A 183 -25.80 30.59 1.65
C ARG A 183 -25.68 32.11 1.72
N ASP A 184 -25.33 32.63 2.89
CA ASP A 184 -25.05 34.05 3.07
C ASP A 184 -23.77 34.45 2.32
N ILE A 185 -23.80 35.59 1.62
CA ILE A 185 -22.67 36.08 0.82
C ILE A 185 -21.54 36.71 1.65
N GLY A 186 -21.84 37.19 2.86
CA GLY A 186 -20.90 37.80 3.80
C GLY A 186 -20.40 36.86 4.89
N ASP A 187 -21.19 35.87 5.30
CA ASP A 187 -20.86 34.89 6.34
C ASP A 187 -21.03 33.46 5.83
N LYS A 188 -19.91 32.86 5.40
CA LYS A 188 -19.89 31.51 4.85
C LYS A 188 -20.45 30.43 5.79
N GLY A 189 -20.49 30.68 7.12
CA GLY A 189 -21.03 29.74 8.10
C GLY A 189 -22.56 29.70 8.17
N TYR A 190 -23.24 30.72 7.62
CA TYR A 190 -24.70 30.73 7.54
C TYR A 190 -25.18 30.09 6.23
N MET A 191 -25.39 28.78 6.29
CA MET A 191 -25.93 28.02 5.16
C MET A 191 -26.90 26.94 5.62
N PHE A 192 -27.94 26.66 4.83
CA PHE A 192 -28.92 25.63 5.13
C PHE A 192 -29.65 25.14 3.88
N LEU A 193 -30.17 23.91 3.97
CA LEU A 193 -31.02 23.32 2.94
C LEU A 193 -32.50 23.59 3.23
N HIS A 194 -33.26 23.84 2.16
CA HIS A 194 -34.69 24.03 2.16
C HIS A 194 -35.34 23.16 1.05
N PRO A 195 -36.45 22.46 1.33
CA PRO A 195 -37.08 22.34 2.64
C PRO A 195 -36.22 21.53 3.61
N LYS A 196 -36.43 21.75 4.91
CA LYS A 196 -35.79 20.90 5.92
C LYS A 196 -36.33 19.49 5.80
N ALA A 197 -35.54 18.49 6.18
CA ALA A 197 -35.96 17.08 6.10
C ALA A 197 -37.30 16.81 6.81
N ALA A 198 -37.55 17.47 7.94
CA ALA A 198 -38.81 17.37 8.69
C ALA A 198 -40.03 17.93 7.93
N ASP A 199 -39.80 18.89 7.02
CA ASP A 199 -40.84 19.57 6.25
C ASP A 199 -41.02 18.97 4.84
N ALA A 200 -40.18 18.00 4.45
CA ALA A 200 -40.14 17.44 3.10
C ALA A 200 -41.51 16.93 2.62
N ALA A 201 -42.29 16.30 3.50
CA ALA A 201 -43.62 15.77 3.18
C ALA A 201 -44.66 16.85 2.85
N ALA A 202 -44.40 18.11 3.19
CA ALA A 202 -45.28 19.23 2.85
C ALA A 202 -45.07 19.76 1.42
N TYR A 203 -44.02 19.31 0.72
CA TYR A 203 -43.66 19.75 -0.63
C TYR A 203 -43.96 18.67 -1.67
N LYS A 204 -44.39 19.09 -2.85
CA LYS A 204 -44.87 18.22 -3.94
C LYS A 204 -43.87 17.13 -4.35
N HIS A 205 -42.58 17.46 -4.40
CA HIS A 205 -41.51 16.57 -4.83
C HIS A 205 -40.64 16.04 -3.67
N GLY A 206 -41.06 16.27 -2.41
CA GLY A 206 -40.27 15.89 -1.25
C GLY A 206 -39.02 16.76 -1.05
N ALA A 207 -37.94 16.12 -0.59
CA ALA A 207 -36.61 16.73 -0.43
C ALA A 207 -35.48 15.72 -0.69
N PRO A 208 -35.45 15.00 -1.83
CA PRO A 208 -34.34 14.11 -2.16
C PRO A 208 -33.01 14.88 -2.26
N LEU A 209 -31.91 14.15 -2.18
CA LEU A 209 -30.58 14.69 -2.46
C LEU A 209 -30.23 14.34 -3.89
N HIS A 210 -29.95 15.36 -4.69
CA HIS A 210 -29.46 15.24 -6.06
C HIS A 210 -28.20 16.11 -6.20
N LEU A 211 -27.41 15.87 -7.23
CA LEU A 211 -26.33 16.76 -7.63
C LEU A 211 -26.87 18.17 -7.93
N PHE A 212 -26.13 19.19 -7.49
CA PHE A 212 -26.39 20.55 -7.94
C PHE A 212 -25.96 20.69 -9.39
N GLY A 213 -26.79 21.33 -10.22
CA GLY A 213 -26.37 21.76 -11.55
C GLY A 213 -26.74 20.83 -12.71
N ILE A 214 -27.46 19.73 -12.46
CA ILE A 214 -27.98 18.83 -13.50
C ILE A 214 -28.66 19.61 -14.64
N GLN A 215 -29.45 20.63 -14.30
CA GLN A 215 -30.13 21.52 -15.26
C GLN A 215 -29.20 22.32 -16.17
N GLY A 216 -27.93 22.49 -15.80
CA GLY A 216 -26.90 23.20 -16.54
C GLY A 216 -26.07 22.30 -17.44
N VAL A 217 -26.20 20.97 -17.33
CA VAL A 217 -25.47 20.02 -18.17
C VAL A 217 -26.31 19.72 -19.40
N ALA A 218 -25.72 19.86 -20.59
CA ALA A 218 -26.41 19.63 -21.85
C ALA A 218 -26.50 18.12 -22.16
N ASP A 219 -27.60 17.67 -22.76
CA ASP A 219 -27.89 16.26 -23.13
C ASP A 219 -26.89 15.59 -24.10
N LYS A 220 -25.82 16.29 -24.51
CA LYS A 220 -24.86 15.82 -25.53
C LYS A 220 -23.41 15.71 -25.05
N SER A 221 -23.14 15.93 -23.76
CA SER A 221 -21.78 15.76 -23.24
C SER A 221 -21.53 14.30 -22.85
N ASP A 222 -20.39 13.76 -23.26
CA ASP A 222 -19.84 12.50 -22.78
C ASP A 222 -18.94 12.69 -21.54
N ILE A 223 -18.71 13.93 -21.12
CA ILE A 223 -17.94 14.26 -19.91
C ILE A 223 -18.76 15.05 -18.89
N VAL A 224 -18.40 14.93 -17.62
CA VAL A 224 -18.91 15.78 -16.53
C VAL A 224 -17.83 16.03 -15.48
N VAL A 225 -17.80 17.24 -14.92
CA VAL A 225 -16.98 17.60 -13.76
C VAL A 225 -17.84 17.53 -12.50
N ILE A 226 -17.39 16.79 -11.49
CA ILE A 226 -18.03 16.73 -10.17
C ILE A 226 -17.11 17.44 -9.17
N SER A 227 -17.58 18.55 -8.60
CA SER A 227 -16.87 19.32 -7.57
C SER A 227 -17.49 19.15 -6.17
N GLU A 228 -16.79 19.63 -5.15
CA GLU A 228 -17.30 19.62 -3.78
C GLU A 228 -18.40 20.66 -3.53
N GLY A 229 -18.16 21.92 -3.92
CA GLY A 229 -19.07 23.04 -3.69
C GLY A 229 -19.81 23.51 -4.94
N GLU A 230 -20.95 24.19 -4.73
CA GLU A 230 -21.78 24.72 -5.82
C GLU A 230 -21.06 25.81 -6.63
N ILE A 231 -20.22 26.61 -5.96
CA ILE A 231 -19.46 27.69 -6.63
C ILE A 231 -18.35 27.09 -7.50
N ASP A 232 -17.76 25.98 -7.09
CA ASP A 232 -16.71 25.31 -7.85
C ASP A 232 -17.28 24.72 -9.13
N ALA A 233 -18.46 24.07 -9.06
CA ALA A 233 -19.18 23.62 -10.24
C ALA A 233 -19.51 24.79 -11.18
N LEU A 234 -19.98 25.91 -10.64
CA LEU A 234 -20.21 27.11 -11.44
C LEU A 234 -18.92 27.65 -12.07
N SER A 235 -17.76 27.47 -11.41
CA SER A 235 -16.47 27.95 -11.91
C SER A 235 -15.98 27.12 -13.10
N PHE A 236 -16.13 25.79 -13.04
CA PHE A 236 -15.89 24.93 -14.21
C PHE A 236 -16.89 25.22 -15.34
N ALA A 237 -18.16 25.46 -15.00
CA ALA A 237 -19.20 25.79 -15.97
C ALA A 237 -18.97 27.12 -16.71
N GLU A 238 -18.46 28.13 -16.00
CA GLU A 238 -18.08 29.42 -16.59
C GLU A 238 -17.01 29.25 -17.68
N CYS A 239 -16.10 28.29 -17.50
CA CYS A 239 -15.07 27.93 -18.46
C CYS A 239 -15.55 26.95 -19.56
N GLY A 240 -16.85 26.64 -19.62
CA GLY A 240 -17.43 25.80 -20.66
C GLY A 240 -17.48 24.30 -20.36
N TYR A 241 -17.06 23.87 -19.16
CA TYR A 241 -17.12 22.46 -18.76
C TYR A 241 -18.48 22.12 -18.13
N PRO A 242 -19.16 21.04 -18.56
CA PRO A 242 -20.38 20.59 -17.91
C PRO A 242 -20.07 20.15 -16.47
N ALA A 243 -20.62 20.86 -15.49
CA ALA A 243 -20.19 20.72 -14.11
C ALA A 243 -21.36 20.67 -13.12
N VAL A 244 -21.20 19.81 -12.12
CA VAL A 244 -22.14 19.57 -11.03
C VAL A 244 -21.39 19.51 -9.70
N SER A 245 -22.09 19.69 -8.58
CA SER A 245 -21.49 19.52 -7.26
C SER A 245 -22.28 18.59 -6.35
N VAL A 246 -21.60 17.97 -5.40
CA VAL A 246 -22.25 17.13 -4.39
C VAL A 246 -23.15 17.97 -3.46
N PRO A 247 -24.34 17.48 -3.06
CA PRO A 247 -25.34 18.28 -2.36
C PRO A 247 -25.01 18.63 -0.91
N ILE A 248 -24.31 17.74 -0.23
CA ILE A 248 -23.84 17.88 1.14
C ILE A 248 -22.42 17.36 1.06
N GLY A 249 -21.42 18.25 1.15
CA GLY A 249 -19.99 17.93 1.02
C GLY A 249 -19.66 16.56 1.62
N ALA A 250 -18.89 15.76 0.90
CA ALA A 250 -18.74 14.34 1.22
C ALA A 250 -17.95 14.17 2.53
N GLN A 251 -18.66 14.01 3.64
CA GLN A 251 -18.06 13.78 4.94
C GLN A 251 -17.97 12.28 5.23
N PRO A 252 -16.82 11.78 5.72
CA PRO A 252 -16.71 10.40 6.19
C PRO A 252 -17.63 10.18 7.41
N HIS A 253 -18.31 9.03 7.43
CA HIS A 253 -19.17 8.63 8.55
C HIS A 253 -18.35 7.99 9.67
N ASP A 254 -18.43 8.53 10.88
CA ASP A 254 -17.91 7.88 12.10
C ASP A 254 -18.95 7.00 12.81
N THR A 255 -20.20 6.91 12.34
CA THR A 255 -21.25 6.14 13.05
C THR A 255 -22.28 5.53 12.10
N TYR A 256 -22.62 4.26 12.36
CA TYR A 256 -23.52 3.38 11.59
C TYR A 256 -25.01 3.81 11.55
N ASP A 257 -25.35 5.01 12.06
CA ASP A 257 -26.73 5.37 12.46
C ASP A 257 -27.25 6.68 11.84
N LYS A 258 -26.59 7.20 10.80
CA LYS A 258 -27.06 8.37 10.03
C LYS A 258 -27.15 8.04 8.54
N CYS A 259 -28.20 8.53 7.88
CA CYS A 259 -28.39 8.36 6.43
C CYS A 259 -27.11 8.71 5.67
N SER A 260 -26.72 7.81 4.75
CA SER A 260 -25.46 7.90 4.03
C SER A 260 -25.40 9.20 3.22
N HIS A 261 -24.26 9.91 3.27
CA HIS A 261 -24.10 11.24 2.65
C HIS A 261 -23.93 11.15 1.13
N ASP A 262 -23.86 9.94 0.61
CA ASP A 262 -23.76 9.53 -0.78
C ASP A 262 -25.09 8.99 -1.36
N ALA A 263 -26.21 9.11 -0.62
CA ALA A 263 -27.52 8.68 -1.09
C ALA A 263 -27.97 9.37 -2.39
N TRP A 264 -27.34 10.50 -2.74
CA TRP A 264 -27.56 11.17 -4.02
C TRP A 264 -27.04 10.34 -5.21
N ILE A 265 -26.01 9.50 -5.03
CA ILE A 265 -25.48 8.65 -6.10
C ILE A 265 -26.57 7.70 -6.57
N GLU A 266 -27.35 7.12 -5.66
CA GLU A 266 -28.45 6.22 -6.03
C GLU A 266 -29.58 6.95 -6.78
N ALA A 267 -29.81 8.21 -6.44
CA ALA A 267 -30.84 9.03 -7.08
C ALA A 267 -30.41 9.55 -8.47
N ASP A 268 -29.11 9.70 -8.70
CA ASP A 268 -28.52 10.25 -9.93
C ASP A 268 -27.76 9.22 -10.76
N TYR A 269 -27.73 7.94 -10.37
CA TYR A 269 -26.91 6.90 -11.02
C TYR A 269 -27.22 6.77 -12.51
N ASP A 270 -28.50 6.63 -12.86
CA ASP A 270 -28.96 6.52 -14.26
C ASP A 270 -28.58 7.75 -15.09
N TRP A 271 -28.52 8.92 -14.46
CA TRP A 271 -28.08 10.16 -15.12
C TRP A 271 -26.55 10.18 -15.30
N LEU A 272 -25.80 9.71 -14.30
CA LEU A 272 -24.35 9.59 -14.35
C LEU A 272 -23.86 8.56 -15.38
N GLU A 273 -24.63 7.50 -15.66
CA GLU A 273 -24.28 6.49 -16.68
C GLU A 273 -24.09 7.08 -18.09
N ALA A 274 -24.67 8.25 -18.37
CA ALA A 274 -24.54 8.90 -19.67
C ALA A 274 -23.11 9.39 -19.99
N PHE A 275 -22.25 9.57 -18.97
CA PHE A 275 -20.92 10.15 -19.13
C PHE A 275 -19.83 9.09 -19.26
N VAL A 276 -19.03 9.13 -20.32
CA VAL A 276 -17.85 8.27 -20.50
C VAL A 276 -16.74 8.65 -19.52
N THR A 277 -16.55 9.94 -19.23
CA THR A 277 -15.50 10.43 -18.33
C THR A 277 -16.04 11.37 -17.26
N ILE A 278 -15.64 11.11 -16.02
CA ILE A 278 -15.98 11.91 -14.84
C ILE A 278 -14.70 12.55 -14.32
N TYR A 279 -14.60 13.87 -14.42
CA TYR A 279 -13.53 14.63 -13.78
C TYR A 279 -13.94 14.91 -12.33
N LEU A 280 -13.22 14.33 -11.38
CA LEU A 280 -13.47 14.49 -9.96
C LEU A 280 -12.57 15.60 -9.39
N ALA A 281 -13.17 16.74 -9.08
CA ALA A 281 -12.49 17.98 -8.67
C ALA A 281 -12.87 18.36 -7.23
N MET A 282 -12.50 17.51 -6.27
CA MET A 282 -12.73 17.73 -4.83
C MET A 282 -11.72 18.72 -4.25
N ASP A 283 -12.05 19.38 -3.13
CA ASP A 283 -11.17 20.36 -2.50
C ASP A 283 -9.81 19.73 -2.10
N ASP A 284 -8.71 20.48 -2.25
CA ASP A 284 -7.37 20.03 -1.82
C ASP A 284 -7.16 20.22 -0.31
N ASP A 285 -8.00 19.57 0.48
CA ASP A 285 -7.88 19.43 1.92
C ASP A 285 -8.19 18.01 2.40
N GLU A 286 -8.03 17.75 3.70
CA GLU A 286 -8.23 16.40 4.26
C GLU A 286 -9.67 15.89 4.03
N PRO A 287 -10.74 16.68 4.32
CA PRO A 287 -12.11 16.31 3.95
C PRO A 287 -12.28 15.96 2.46
N GLY A 288 -11.80 16.81 1.54
CA GLY A 288 -11.95 16.59 0.09
C GLY A 288 -11.22 15.34 -0.40
N ARG A 289 -10.04 15.04 0.16
CA ARG A 289 -9.31 13.78 -0.14
C ARG A 289 -10.03 12.53 0.39
N GLN A 290 -10.70 12.62 1.54
CA GLN A 290 -11.51 11.52 2.07
C GLN A 290 -12.79 11.34 1.25
N ALA A 291 -13.41 12.44 0.83
CA ALA A 291 -14.54 12.43 -0.08
C ALA A 291 -14.21 11.71 -1.39
N ALA A 292 -13.09 12.08 -2.03
CA ALA A 292 -12.65 11.45 -3.27
C ALA A 292 -12.51 9.92 -3.13
N LYS A 293 -11.89 9.45 -2.03
CA LYS A 293 -11.74 8.01 -1.73
C LYS A 293 -13.07 7.27 -1.59
N LEU A 294 -14.13 7.94 -1.11
CA LEU A 294 -15.46 7.35 -0.96
C LEU A 294 -16.24 7.35 -2.29
N LEU A 295 -16.07 8.39 -3.11
CA LEU A 295 -16.79 8.55 -4.37
C LEU A 295 -16.22 7.69 -5.49
N ILE A 296 -14.89 7.62 -5.62
CA ILE A 296 -14.20 6.89 -6.70
C ILE A 296 -14.74 5.45 -6.89
N PRO A 297 -14.87 4.60 -5.86
CA PRO A 297 -15.36 3.24 -6.04
C PRO A 297 -16.82 3.16 -6.49
N ARG A 298 -17.62 4.19 -6.20
CA ARG A 298 -19.04 4.26 -6.56
C ARG A 298 -19.30 4.86 -7.94
N LEU A 299 -18.33 5.59 -8.48
CA LEU A 299 -18.38 6.25 -9.79
C LEU A 299 -17.69 5.46 -10.91
N GLU A 300 -17.34 4.19 -10.65
CA GLU A 300 -16.56 3.32 -11.54
C GLU A 300 -15.16 3.90 -11.83
N ARG A 301 -14.15 3.36 -11.13
CA ARG A 301 -12.77 3.88 -11.11
C ARG A 301 -12.20 4.16 -12.50
N GLU A 302 -12.56 3.34 -13.49
CA GLU A 302 -12.08 3.41 -14.87
C GLU A 302 -12.58 4.65 -15.63
N ARG A 303 -13.67 5.27 -15.16
CA ARG A 303 -14.27 6.48 -15.76
C ARG A 303 -13.81 7.76 -15.06
N VAL A 304 -13.13 7.65 -13.92
CA VAL A 304 -12.77 8.80 -13.09
C VAL A 304 -11.36 9.31 -13.41
N MET A 305 -11.27 10.60 -13.70
CA MET A 305 -10.02 11.37 -13.80
C MET A 305 -9.95 12.33 -12.61
N VAL A 306 -8.89 12.27 -11.81
CA VAL A 306 -8.73 13.16 -10.65
C VAL A 306 -8.10 14.48 -11.10
N VAL A 307 -8.71 15.59 -10.70
CA VAL A 307 -8.23 16.94 -11.00
C VAL A 307 -7.38 17.44 -9.83
N ASP A 308 -6.11 17.76 -10.09
CA ASP A 308 -5.22 18.38 -9.11
C ASP A 308 -5.22 19.91 -9.26
N TYR A 309 -5.19 20.62 -8.13
CA TYR A 309 -5.07 22.07 -8.13
C TYR A 309 -3.60 22.54 -8.02
N PRO A 310 -3.23 23.66 -8.66
CA PRO A 310 -1.89 24.21 -8.57
C PRO A 310 -1.60 24.76 -7.16
N ALA A 311 -0.31 24.81 -6.82
CA ALA A 311 0.13 25.26 -5.50
C ALA A 311 -0.45 26.63 -5.12
N GLY A 312 -1.15 26.66 -3.98
CA GLY A 312 -1.79 27.86 -3.44
C GLY A 312 -3.25 28.06 -3.83
N CYS A 313 -3.84 27.16 -4.62
CA CYS A 313 -5.28 27.05 -4.83
C CYS A 313 -5.84 25.80 -4.15
N LYS A 314 -7.05 25.92 -3.61
CA LYS A 314 -7.73 24.81 -2.92
C LYS A 314 -8.90 24.22 -3.70
N ASP A 315 -9.54 25.06 -4.52
CA ASP A 315 -10.78 24.74 -5.20
C ASP A 315 -10.83 25.38 -6.60
N GLY A 316 -11.84 25.00 -7.38
CA GLY A 316 -12.04 25.51 -8.74
C GLY A 316 -12.30 27.02 -8.78
N ASN A 317 -12.98 27.57 -7.77
CA ASN A 317 -13.26 29.01 -7.74
C ASN A 317 -12.01 29.86 -7.47
N GLU A 318 -11.11 29.42 -6.60
CA GLU A 318 -9.82 30.08 -6.37
C GLU A 318 -8.97 30.08 -7.64
N CYS A 319 -9.02 29.01 -8.44
CA CYS A 319 -8.34 28.96 -9.74
C CYS A 319 -8.95 29.99 -10.71
N LEU A 320 -10.29 30.03 -10.83
CA LEU A 320 -10.98 30.99 -11.69
C LEU A 320 -10.70 32.44 -11.30
N VAL A 321 -10.80 32.78 -10.00
CA VAL A 321 -10.58 34.15 -9.50
C VAL A 321 -9.15 34.63 -9.72
N LYS A 322 -8.17 33.72 -9.69
CA LYS A 322 -6.76 34.01 -9.97
C LYS A 322 -6.41 33.93 -11.46
N GLU A 323 -7.39 33.69 -12.33
CA GLU A 323 -7.20 33.53 -13.78
C GLU A 323 -6.22 32.40 -14.14
N LEU A 324 -6.18 31.34 -13.32
CA LEU A 324 -5.47 30.12 -13.64
C LEU A 324 -6.33 29.29 -14.60
N GLY A 325 -5.76 28.91 -15.74
CA GLY A 325 -6.51 28.23 -16.81
C GLY A 325 -7.13 26.92 -16.34
N ILE A 326 -8.46 26.88 -16.19
CA ILE A 326 -9.22 25.67 -15.85
C ILE A 326 -8.99 24.57 -16.89
N ASP A 327 -8.79 24.91 -18.17
CA ASP A 327 -8.44 23.97 -19.24
C ASP A 327 -7.19 23.15 -18.88
N SER A 328 -6.18 23.80 -18.31
CA SER A 328 -4.96 23.13 -17.88
C SER A 328 -5.24 22.13 -16.75
N LEU A 329 -6.21 22.38 -15.88
CA LEU A 329 -6.55 21.43 -14.81
C LEU A 329 -7.16 20.14 -15.38
N ILE A 330 -8.04 20.28 -16.38
CA ILE A 330 -8.69 19.16 -17.05
C ILE A 330 -7.68 18.38 -17.90
N GLU A 331 -6.80 19.07 -18.64
CA GLU A 331 -5.75 18.44 -19.45
C GLU A 331 -4.73 17.65 -18.61
N HIS A 332 -4.46 18.08 -17.38
CA HIS A 332 -3.51 17.43 -16.47
C HIS A 332 -4.19 16.50 -15.46
N ALA A 333 -5.52 16.33 -15.53
CA ALA A 333 -6.22 15.36 -14.72
C ALA A 333 -5.64 13.97 -15.00
N HIS A 334 -5.46 13.18 -13.95
CA HIS A 334 -4.80 11.87 -14.07
C HIS A 334 -5.79 10.74 -13.80
N ASP A 335 -5.56 9.63 -14.49
CA ASP A 335 -6.27 8.38 -14.23
C ASP A 335 -5.86 7.80 -12.88
N LEU A 336 -6.68 6.89 -12.36
CA LEU A 336 -6.42 6.17 -11.12
C LEU A 336 -5.72 4.84 -11.41
N ASP A 337 -4.67 4.84 -12.24
CA ASP A 337 -3.87 3.65 -12.47
C ASP A 337 -3.27 3.15 -11.14
N PRO A 338 -3.12 1.82 -10.93
CA PRO A 338 -2.45 1.27 -9.76
C PRO A 338 -1.03 1.83 -9.61
N GLU A 339 -0.54 2.03 -8.38
CA GLU A 339 0.81 2.59 -8.16
C GLU A 339 1.90 1.73 -8.79
N GLU A 340 1.69 0.41 -8.84
CA GLU A 340 2.59 -0.58 -9.40
C GLU A 340 2.67 -0.49 -10.94
N LEU A 341 1.69 0.12 -11.59
CA LEU A 341 1.63 0.28 -13.04
C LEU A 341 2.27 1.62 -13.43
N LYS A 342 3.48 1.56 -13.98
CA LYS A 342 4.20 2.75 -14.45
C LYS A 342 4.51 2.63 -15.94
N LYS A 343 4.35 3.73 -16.68
CA LYS A 343 4.81 3.84 -18.07
C LYS A 343 6.34 3.82 -18.11
N PRO A 344 6.99 3.27 -19.17
CA PRO A 344 8.46 3.23 -19.27
C PRO A 344 9.13 4.60 -19.14
N SER A 345 8.46 5.67 -19.58
CA SER A 345 8.93 7.06 -19.46
C SER A 345 9.16 7.51 -18.01
N HIS A 346 8.50 6.88 -17.03
CA HIS A 346 8.71 7.15 -15.61
C HIS A 346 10.15 6.84 -15.17
N PHE A 347 10.81 5.87 -15.82
CA PHE A 347 12.15 5.42 -15.47
C PHE A 347 13.25 6.02 -16.36
N ARG A 348 12.98 7.13 -17.06
CA ARG A 348 13.87 7.66 -18.11
C ARG A 348 15.29 7.91 -17.62
N GLU A 349 15.43 8.58 -16.49
CA GLU A 349 16.73 8.90 -15.89
C GLU A 349 17.42 7.62 -15.37
N GLU A 350 16.70 6.77 -14.63
CA GLU A 350 17.25 5.51 -14.12
C GLU A 350 17.76 4.58 -15.24
N VAL A 351 17.06 4.53 -16.37
CA VAL A 351 17.48 3.76 -17.55
C VAL A 351 18.69 4.42 -18.22
N TRP A 352 18.71 5.74 -18.34
CA TRP A 352 19.85 6.47 -18.89
C TRP A 352 21.13 6.25 -18.07
N GLU A 353 21.03 6.35 -16.75
CA GLU A 353 22.14 6.14 -15.81
C GLU A 353 22.67 4.69 -15.85
N ARG A 354 21.83 3.70 -16.19
CA ARG A 354 22.30 2.32 -16.41
C ARG A 354 23.17 2.15 -17.65
N PHE A 355 22.94 2.94 -18.71
CA PHE A 355 23.80 2.94 -19.90
C PHE A 355 25.02 3.83 -19.73
N TYR A 356 24.85 4.98 -19.07
CA TYR A 356 25.86 6.01 -18.90
C TYR A 356 25.94 6.39 -17.42
N PRO A 357 26.69 5.62 -16.61
CA PRO A 357 26.82 5.90 -15.18
C PRO A 357 27.36 7.30 -14.92
N VAL A 358 26.82 7.94 -13.88
CA VAL A 358 27.25 9.28 -13.46
C VAL A 358 28.74 9.25 -13.11
N ALA A 359 29.51 10.19 -13.66
CA ALA A 359 30.97 10.24 -13.54
C ALA A 359 31.74 9.02 -14.10
N GLY A 360 31.09 8.14 -14.87
CA GLY A 360 31.72 6.94 -15.45
C GLY A 360 32.03 5.84 -14.44
N VAL A 361 31.53 5.96 -13.21
CA VAL A 361 31.71 4.97 -12.14
C VAL A 361 30.52 4.02 -12.16
N GLU A 362 30.76 2.74 -12.37
CA GLU A 362 29.67 1.76 -12.28
C GLU A 362 29.05 1.75 -10.87
N PRO A 363 27.71 1.72 -10.75
CA PRO A 363 27.06 1.66 -9.44
C PRO A 363 27.37 0.35 -8.71
N GLY A 364 27.82 0.47 -7.46
CA GLY A 364 28.06 -0.64 -6.54
C GLY A 364 29.34 -0.50 -5.73
N ASP A 365 29.55 -1.45 -4.83
CA ASP A 365 30.74 -1.52 -3.97
C ASP A 365 31.71 -2.59 -4.49
N ASP A 366 32.97 -2.22 -4.70
CA ASP A 366 34.03 -3.06 -5.24
C ASP A 366 34.66 -3.97 -4.19
N LEU A 367 35.19 -5.12 -4.61
CA LEU A 367 35.89 -6.05 -3.72
C LEU A 367 37.19 -5.43 -3.17
N PRO A 368 37.65 -5.81 -1.97
CA PRO A 368 38.96 -5.36 -1.47
C PRO A 368 40.15 -5.82 -2.32
N TRP A 369 39.95 -6.84 -3.14
CA TRP A 369 40.92 -7.43 -4.06
C TRP A 369 40.57 -7.16 -5.54
N SER A 370 39.92 -6.01 -5.82
CA SER A 370 39.54 -5.57 -7.17
C SER A 370 40.69 -4.97 -7.99
N THR A 371 41.82 -4.60 -7.37
CA THR A 371 42.88 -3.79 -7.99
C THR A 371 43.93 -4.58 -8.77
N GLU A 372 44.43 -3.93 -9.83
CA GLU A 372 45.52 -4.35 -10.72
C GLU A 372 46.90 -4.20 -10.04
N SER A 373 47.17 -4.94 -8.96
CA SER A 373 48.56 -5.01 -8.45
C SER A 373 49.42 -5.98 -9.26
N ASP A 374 48.80 -6.89 -10.01
CA ASP A 374 49.45 -7.89 -10.84
C ASP A 374 49.02 -7.71 -12.32
N PRO A 375 49.96 -7.38 -13.24
CA PRO A 375 49.68 -7.22 -14.68
C PRO A 375 49.09 -8.47 -15.36
N ASP A 376 49.33 -9.66 -14.80
CA ASP A 376 48.87 -10.94 -15.36
C ASP A 376 47.51 -11.38 -14.78
N SER A 377 46.97 -10.66 -13.79
CA SER A 377 45.76 -11.06 -13.06
C SER A 377 44.56 -10.19 -13.42
N GLN A 378 43.72 -10.69 -14.33
CA GLN A 378 42.48 -10.03 -14.74
C GLN A 378 41.61 -9.69 -13.51
N PRO A 379 41.18 -8.43 -13.33
CA PRO A 379 40.28 -8.05 -12.25
C PRO A 379 38.99 -8.84 -12.36
N VAL A 380 38.36 -9.17 -11.23
CA VAL A 380 37.01 -9.75 -11.26
C VAL A 380 36.02 -8.59 -11.45
N PRO A 381 35.33 -8.46 -12.60
CA PRO A 381 34.36 -7.40 -12.84
C PRO A 381 33.06 -7.64 -12.05
N PHE A 382 33.17 -7.62 -10.72
CA PHE A 382 32.10 -7.88 -9.78
C PHE A 382 32.00 -6.72 -8.78
N MET A 383 30.79 -6.23 -8.57
CA MET A 383 30.43 -5.26 -7.55
C MET A 383 29.16 -5.68 -6.84
N PHE A 384 29.05 -5.33 -5.57
CA PHE A 384 27.83 -5.48 -4.79
C PHE A 384 26.92 -4.27 -5.03
N ARG A 385 25.73 -4.47 -5.59
CA ARG A 385 24.81 -3.36 -5.91
C ARG A 385 23.64 -3.29 -4.95
N GLU A 386 23.08 -2.10 -4.78
CA GLU A 386 21.85 -1.93 -4.00
C GLU A 386 20.69 -2.73 -4.60
N SER A 387 19.73 -3.12 -3.76
CA SER A 387 18.60 -3.96 -4.14
C SER A 387 18.94 -5.38 -4.60
N GLU A 388 20.17 -5.85 -4.31
CA GLU A 388 20.61 -7.21 -4.58
C GLU A 388 20.80 -8.02 -3.29
N VAL A 389 20.62 -9.33 -3.41
CA VAL A 389 20.97 -10.31 -2.37
C VAL A 389 22.12 -11.18 -2.88
N THR A 390 23.22 -11.23 -2.13
CA THR A 390 24.36 -12.10 -2.40
C THR A 390 24.40 -13.28 -1.44
N LEU A 391 24.37 -14.49 -2.00
CA LEU A 391 24.51 -15.74 -1.27
C LEU A 391 25.98 -16.16 -1.23
N TRP A 392 26.54 -16.24 -0.03
CA TRP A 392 27.89 -16.73 0.22
C TRP A 392 27.83 -18.19 0.64
N HIS A 393 28.57 -19.06 -0.04
CA HIS A 393 28.70 -20.46 0.31
C HIS A 393 30.14 -20.98 0.20
N GLY A 394 30.31 -22.25 0.56
CA GLY A 394 31.61 -22.89 0.71
C GLY A 394 31.56 -23.89 1.86
N TYR A 395 32.54 -24.79 1.91
CA TYR A 395 32.66 -25.75 3.00
C TYR A 395 32.90 -25.05 4.35
N ASN A 396 32.60 -25.75 5.44
CA ASN A 396 32.83 -25.22 6.78
C ASN A 396 34.34 -24.99 7.00
N GLY A 397 34.70 -23.86 7.61
CA GLY A 397 36.11 -23.48 7.85
C GLY A 397 36.83 -22.86 6.65
N HIS A 398 36.18 -22.75 5.47
CA HIS A 398 36.81 -22.17 4.27
C HIS A 398 36.82 -20.63 4.25
N GLY A 399 36.55 -19.96 5.38
CA GLY A 399 36.76 -18.51 5.51
C GLY A 399 35.69 -17.61 4.89
N LYS A 400 34.44 -18.08 4.74
CA LYS A 400 33.29 -17.27 4.26
C LYS A 400 33.13 -15.98 5.06
N THR A 401 32.95 -16.10 6.38
CA THR A 401 32.80 -14.97 7.30
C THR A 401 34.02 -14.05 7.28
N ILE A 402 35.23 -14.62 7.28
CA ILE A 402 36.49 -13.85 7.23
C ILE A 402 36.60 -13.02 5.93
N ALA A 403 36.21 -13.58 4.79
CA ALA A 403 36.21 -12.85 3.52
C ALA A 403 35.13 -11.76 3.49
N LEU A 404 33.94 -12.05 4.05
CA LEU A 404 32.86 -11.08 4.14
C LEU A 404 33.22 -9.92 5.09
N ASP A 405 33.75 -10.21 6.28
CA ASP A 405 34.24 -9.21 7.23
C ASP A 405 35.28 -8.28 6.58
N HIS A 406 36.20 -8.83 5.79
CA HIS A 406 37.19 -8.06 5.04
C HIS A 406 36.54 -7.11 4.02
N CYS A 407 35.48 -7.57 3.34
CA CYS A 407 34.67 -6.71 2.46
C CYS A 407 34.00 -5.58 3.25
N LEU A 408 33.37 -5.86 4.40
CA LEU A 408 32.68 -4.85 5.21
C LEU A 408 33.62 -3.73 5.67
N ILE A 409 34.84 -4.07 6.07
CA ILE A 409 35.86 -3.09 6.47
C ILE A 409 36.29 -2.22 5.29
N HIS A 410 36.46 -2.82 4.12
CA HIS A 410 36.78 -2.10 2.88
C HIS A 410 35.65 -1.18 2.41
N PHE A 411 34.39 -1.55 2.64
CA PHE A 411 33.24 -0.68 2.39
C PHE A 411 33.19 0.48 3.39
N ALA A 412 33.55 0.23 4.65
CA ALA A 412 33.60 1.27 5.68
C ALA A 412 34.61 2.38 5.36
N THR A 413 35.76 2.07 4.73
CA THR A 413 36.70 3.13 4.28
C THR A 413 36.14 4.00 3.15
N ARG A 414 35.09 3.55 2.46
CA ARG A 414 34.33 4.31 1.44
C ARG A 414 33.09 4.99 2.03
N GLY A 415 32.96 5.02 3.35
CA GLY A 415 31.83 5.64 4.05
C GLY A 415 30.55 4.80 4.07
N ARG A 416 30.59 3.55 3.62
CA ARG A 416 29.43 2.64 3.64
C ARG A 416 29.26 2.06 5.03
N ARG A 417 28.00 1.85 5.40
CA ARG A 417 27.59 1.38 6.74
C ARG A 417 27.02 -0.03 6.66
N SER A 418 27.33 -0.86 7.63
CA SER A 418 26.97 -2.28 7.67
C SER A 418 26.27 -2.66 8.97
N CYS A 419 25.31 -3.58 8.90
CA CYS A 419 24.70 -4.21 10.06
C CYS A 419 24.88 -5.73 9.99
N VAL A 420 25.49 -6.31 11.02
CA VAL A 420 25.86 -7.73 11.06
C VAL A 420 25.04 -8.48 12.09
N ALA A 421 24.32 -9.51 11.63
CA ALA A 421 23.71 -10.54 12.46
C ALA A 421 24.56 -11.81 12.38
N SER A 422 25.58 -11.89 13.24
CA SER A 422 26.45 -13.05 13.42
C SER A 422 25.81 -14.01 14.43
N LEU A 423 24.90 -14.84 13.94
CA LEU A 423 24.09 -15.77 14.72
C LEU A 423 24.90 -17.01 15.17
N GLU A 424 26.01 -17.31 14.50
CA GLU A 424 26.90 -18.43 14.85
C GLU A 424 27.95 -18.07 15.91
N MET A 425 28.48 -16.84 15.87
CA MET A 425 29.66 -16.44 16.62
C MET A 425 29.32 -15.28 17.56
N PRO A 426 29.77 -15.30 18.84
CA PRO A 426 29.57 -14.18 19.74
C PRO A 426 30.04 -12.85 19.14
N THR A 427 29.29 -11.78 19.38
CA THR A 427 29.58 -10.43 18.90
C THR A 427 31.02 -10.01 19.19
N SER A 428 31.53 -10.31 20.39
CA SER A 428 32.91 -9.99 20.79
C SER A 428 33.97 -10.67 19.92
N MET A 429 33.72 -11.89 19.45
CA MET A 429 34.64 -12.62 18.58
C MET A 429 34.53 -12.15 17.13
N THR A 430 33.33 -11.82 16.67
CA THR A 430 33.12 -11.17 15.35
C THR A 430 33.86 -9.83 15.30
N LEU A 431 33.69 -8.97 16.30
CA LEU A 431 34.40 -7.69 16.40
C LEU A 431 35.92 -7.88 16.54
N GLN A 432 36.38 -8.90 17.26
CA GLN A 432 37.82 -9.22 17.34
C GLN A 432 38.41 -9.51 15.95
N ASN A 433 37.71 -10.30 15.13
CA ASN A 433 38.16 -10.64 13.77
C ASN A 433 38.19 -9.40 12.88
N ILE A 434 37.12 -8.60 12.93
CA ILE A 434 37.01 -7.35 12.19
C ILE A 434 38.12 -6.37 12.60
N ILE A 435 38.37 -6.18 13.90
CA ILE A 435 39.45 -5.31 14.38
C ILE A 435 40.81 -5.81 13.90
N ARG A 436 41.08 -7.13 14.01
CA ARG A 436 42.33 -7.74 13.53
C ARG A 436 42.59 -7.43 12.05
N GLN A 437 41.57 -7.58 11.21
CA GLN A 437 41.66 -7.23 9.80
C GLN A 437 41.80 -5.73 9.62
N GLY A 438 41.04 -4.91 10.36
CA GLY A 438 41.06 -3.45 10.26
C GLY A 438 42.42 -2.83 10.59
N ILE A 439 43.10 -3.32 11.62
CA ILE A 439 44.42 -2.82 12.02
C ILE A 439 45.58 -3.41 11.19
N GLY A 440 45.32 -4.50 10.46
CA GLY A 440 46.33 -5.20 9.66
C GLY A 440 47.36 -5.99 10.47
N ARG A 441 46.97 -6.58 11.63
CA ARG A 441 47.85 -7.44 12.43
C ARG A 441 47.07 -8.30 13.43
N GLY A 442 47.72 -9.32 14.00
CA GLY A 442 47.06 -10.31 14.84
C GLY A 442 46.37 -9.80 16.12
N LYS A 443 46.77 -8.64 16.65
CA LYS A 443 46.12 -7.95 17.78
C LYS A 443 46.55 -6.47 17.87
N PRO A 444 45.76 -5.59 18.51
CA PRO A 444 46.20 -4.24 18.86
C PRO A 444 47.45 -4.28 19.73
N ALA A 445 48.39 -3.37 19.48
CA ALA A 445 49.62 -3.22 20.25
C ALA A 445 49.38 -2.53 21.60
N THR A 446 48.40 -1.64 21.66
CA THR A 446 48.05 -0.89 22.88
C THR A 446 46.54 -0.79 23.07
N ARG A 447 46.10 -0.47 24.29
CA ARG A 447 44.69 -0.20 24.58
C ARG A 447 44.16 1.01 23.77
N ALA A 448 44.97 2.04 23.59
CA ALA A 448 44.60 3.22 22.81
C ALA A 448 44.35 2.89 21.33
N GLU A 449 45.14 2.00 20.73
CA GLU A 449 44.90 1.53 19.36
C GLU A 449 43.62 0.70 19.25
N PHE A 450 43.31 -0.11 20.27
CA PHE A 450 42.03 -0.83 20.34
C PHE A 450 40.83 0.13 20.43
N ASP A 451 40.87 1.09 21.36
CA ASP A 451 39.77 2.05 21.54
C ASP A 451 39.58 2.88 20.27
N GLN A 452 40.67 3.28 19.59
CA GLN A 452 40.60 3.96 18.30
C GLN A 452 39.97 3.11 17.19
N ALA A 453 40.28 1.80 17.14
CA ALA A 453 39.64 0.90 16.18
C ALA A 453 38.15 0.72 16.47
N MET A 454 37.76 0.65 17.75
CA MET A 454 36.35 0.65 18.15
C MET A 454 35.63 1.94 17.76
N ASP A 455 36.21 3.10 18.07
CA ASP A 455 35.63 4.41 17.72
C ASP A 455 35.46 4.59 16.20
N TRP A 456 36.37 4.01 15.42
CA TRP A 456 36.24 3.98 13.96
C TRP A 456 35.10 3.05 13.52
N LEU A 457 35.03 1.83 14.07
CA LEU A 457 33.97 0.87 13.76
C LEU A 457 32.57 1.38 14.15
N ASP A 458 32.43 2.10 15.27
CA ASP A 458 31.16 2.66 15.74
C ASP A 458 30.49 3.60 14.72
N LYS A 459 31.26 4.18 13.80
CA LYS A 459 30.73 5.05 12.73
C LYS A 459 30.09 4.26 11.59
N TYR A 460 30.50 3.00 11.40
CA TYR A 460 30.23 2.24 10.19
C TYR A 460 29.57 0.88 10.45
N LEU A 461 29.63 0.34 11.67
CA LEU A 461 29.21 -1.03 11.96
C LEU A 461 28.18 -1.07 13.09
N TRP A 462 27.06 -1.73 12.82
CA TRP A 462 26.05 -2.09 13.81
C TRP A 462 26.00 -3.61 13.94
N VAL A 463 25.74 -4.10 15.15
CA VAL A 463 25.63 -5.55 15.40
C VAL A 463 24.26 -5.87 15.96
N TYR A 464 23.65 -6.93 15.42
CA TYR A 464 22.50 -7.58 16.01
C TYR A 464 23.00 -8.60 17.03
N ASP A 465 23.00 -8.21 18.31
CA ASP A 465 23.55 -9.02 19.39
C ASP A 465 22.59 -10.14 19.82
N PHE A 466 22.66 -11.26 19.10
CA PHE A 466 21.92 -12.47 19.44
C PHE A 466 22.69 -13.71 18.97
N VAL A 467 22.93 -14.64 19.91
CA VAL A 467 23.59 -15.92 19.61
C VAL A 467 22.61 -17.05 19.90
N GLY A 468 22.39 -17.93 18.93
CA GLY A 468 21.46 -19.06 19.05
C GLY A 468 20.48 -19.13 17.89
N SER A 469 19.32 -19.74 18.13
CA SER A 469 18.31 -19.93 17.10
C SER A 469 17.42 -18.68 16.97
N ALA A 470 17.71 -17.83 15.98
CA ALA A 470 17.02 -16.56 15.77
C ALA A 470 15.75 -16.73 14.92
N ASP A 471 14.75 -15.85 15.09
CA ASP A 471 13.62 -15.75 14.16
C ASP A 471 13.97 -14.74 13.06
N SER A 472 13.91 -15.19 11.80
CA SER A 472 14.29 -14.37 10.65
C SER A 472 13.47 -13.09 10.53
N ARG A 473 12.20 -13.09 10.96
CA ARG A 473 11.32 -11.91 10.92
C ARG A 473 11.77 -10.87 11.93
N LYS A 474 12.17 -11.28 13.14
CA LYS A 474 12.70 -10.36 14.16
C LYS A 474 14.02 -9.72 13.75
N VAL A 475 14.89 -10.48 13.07
CA VAL A 475 16.12 -9.95 12.51
C VAL A 475 15.78 -8.88 11.45
N ILE A 476 14.89 -9.20 10.51
CA ILE A 476 14.48 -8.28 9.44
C ILE A 476 13.75 -7.05 10.02
N GLU A 477 12.89 -7.18 11.03
CA GLU A 477 12.25 -6.04 11.73
C GLU A 477 13.28 -5.09 12.35
N CYS A 478 14.32 -5.64 13.00
CA CYS A 478 15.43 -4.85 13.51
C CYS A 478 16.20 -4.16 12.38
N TRP A 479 16.41 -4.87 11.26
CA TRP A 479 17.04 -4.30 10.07
C TRP A 479 16.21 -3.18 9.44
N GLU A 480 14.87 -3.29 9.41
CA GLU A 480 14.00 -2.22 8.93
C GLU A 480 14.19 -0.94 9.76
N TYR A 481 14.28 -1.07 11.08
CA TYR A 481 14.59 0.06 11.95
C TYR A 481 15.97 0.62 11.66
N ALA A 482 16.98 -0.24 11.52
CA ALA A 482 18.35 0.19 11.28
C ALA A 482 18.52 0.89 9.93
N ALA A 483 17.88 0.38 8.86
CA ALA A 483 17.87 0.98 7.54
C ALA A 483 17.28 2.40 7.59
N LYS A 484 16.09 2.54 8.20
CA LYS A 484 15.38 3.84 8.31
C LYS A 484 16.13 4.86 9.16
N LYS A 485 16.75 4.43 10.26
CA LYS A 485 17.33 5.35 11.25
C LYS A 485 18.80 5.68 11.00
N TYR A 486 19.60 4.68 10.62
CA TYR A 486 21.05 4.79 10.57
C TYR A 486 21.61 4.85 9.14
N GLY A 487 20.77 4.67 8.11
CA GLY A 487 21.21 4.69 6.71
C GLY A 487 22.24 3.59 6.43
N ILE A 488 21.91 2.36 6.85
CA ILE A 488 22.76 1.19 6.62
C ILE A 488 22.65 0.75 5.16
N HIS A 489 23.78 0.40 4.55
CA HIS A 489 23.88 0.02 3.14
C HIS A 489 24.05 -1.50 2.95
N HIS A 490 24.75 -2.18 3.87
CA HIS A 490 24.96 -3.62 3.82
C HIS A 490 24.36 -4.31 5.05
N PHE A 491 23.62 -5.39 4.84
CA PHE A 491 23.07 -6.22 5.91
C PHE A 491 23.58 -7.65 5.78
N VAL A 492 24.10 -8.22 6.87
CA VAL A 492 24.69 -9.57 6.89
C VAL A 492 23.89 -10.49 7.79
N MET A 493 23.44 -11.62 7.25
CA MET A 493 22.86 -12.73 8.00
C MET A 493 23.80 -13.93 7.92
N ASP A 494 24.59 -14.12 8.99
CA ASP A 494 25.54 -15.23 9.10
C ASP A 494 25.21 -16.09 10.35
N SER A 495 24.58 -17.25 10.23
CA SER A 495 24.28 -18.02 9.01
C SER A 495 22.82 -18.41 8.91
N LEU A 496 22.41 -18.83 7.70
CA LEU A 496 21.11 -19.43 7.42
C LEU A 496 20.75 -20.56 8.41
N MET A 497 21.74 -21.37 8.81
CA MET A 497 21.51 -22.55 9.67
C MET A 497 21.13 -22.21 11.11
N LYS A 498 21.25 -20.94 11.52
CA LYS A 498 20.89 -20.47 12.86
C LYS A 498 19.49 -19.87 12.93
N LEU A 499 18.71 -19.93 11.86
CA LEU A 499 17.33 -19.49 11.86
C LEU A 499 16.41 -20.62 12.32
N GLN A 500 15.60 -20.38 13.34
CA GLN A 500 14.68 -21.38 13.89
C GLN A 500 13.43 -21.58 13.03
N ASP A 501 13.01 -20.51 12.34
CA ASP A 501 11.83 -20.48 11.47
C ASP A 501 12.15 -20.87 10.02
N VAL A 502 13.43 -21.16 9.73
CA VAL A 502 13.91 -21.54 8.40
C VAL A 502 14.81 -22.77 8.53
N SER A 503 14.17 -23.95 8.55
CA SER A 503 14.87 -25.23 8.66
C SER A 503 15.51 -25.64 7.34
N ASN A 504 16.56 -26.47 7.41
CA ASN A 504 17.19 -27.07 6.22
C ASN A 504 16.28 -28.06 5.46
N ILE A 505 15.24 -28.57 6.11
CA ILE A 505 14.28 -29.53 5.52
C ILE A 505 13.06 -28.79 4.94
N ASP A 506 12.80 -27.57 5.44
CA ASP A 506 11.65 -26.77 5.03
C ASP A 506 12.05 -25.86 3.85
N LEU A 507 11.90 -26.42 2.65
CA LEU A 507 12.27 -25.74 1.41
C LEU A 507 11.40 -24.51 1.14
N ASP A 508 10.13 -24.55 1.55
CA ASP A 508 9.19 -23.43 1.40
C ASP A 508 9.55 -22.28 2.34
N ALA A 509 9.97 -22.57 3.57
CA ALA A 509 10.46 -21.55 4.50
C ALA A 509 11.73 -20.84 3.96
N GLN A 510 12.63 -21.59 3.32
CA GLN A 510 13.83 -21.01 2.70
C GLN A 510 13.50 -20.11 1.51
N LYS A 511 12.58 -20.55 0.65
CA LYS A 511 12.05 -19.73 -0.44
C LYS A 511 11.38 -18.45 0.11
N GLY A 512 10.58 -18.59 1.16
CA GLY A 512 9.94 -17.48 1.86
C GLY A 512 10.95 -16.49 2.43
N LEU A 513 12.03 -16.97 3.04
CA LEU A 513 13.14 -16.12 3.50
C LEU A 513 13.76 -15.35 2.34
N MET A 514 14.10 -16.02 1.23
CA MET A 514 14.72 -15.36 0.09
C MET A 514 13.83 -14.27 -0.52
N ASN A 515 12.52 -14.49 -0.58
CA ASN A 515 11.57 -13.46 -1.01
C ASN A 515 11.61 -12.27 -0.05
N ARG A 516 11.52 -12.49 1.27
CA ARG A 516 11.59 -11.42 2.28
C ARG A 516 12.90 -10.62 2.21
N LEU A 517 14.04 -11.29 2.02
CA LEU A 517 15.34 -10.62 1.88
C LEU A 517 15.42 -9.79 0.59
N ASN A 518 14.89 -10.29 -0.53
CA ASN A 518 14.82 -9.55 -1.78
C ASN A 518 13.89 -8.32 -1.67
N ASP A 519 12.73 -8.48 -1.05
CA ASP A 519 11.78 -7.39 -0.83
C ASP A 519 12.38 -6.32 0.08
N PHE A 520 13.06 -6.73 1.14
CA PHE A 520 13.82 -5.83 2.02
C PHE A 520 14.91 -5.06 1.26
N ALA A 521 15.74 -5.75 0.48
CA ALA A 521 16.81 -5.14 -0.31
C ALA A 521 16.27 -4.09 -1.30
N LYS A 522 15.17 -4.39 -2.00
CA LYS A 522 14.51 -3.48 -2.96
C LYS A 522 13.86 -2.29 -2.27
N LYS A 523 13.06 -2.55 -1.23
CA LYS A 523 12.29 -1.53 -0.51
C LYS A 523 13.18 -0.45 0.10
N TYR A 524 14.33 -0.85 0.67
CA TYR A 524 15.24 0.08 1.33
C TYR A 524 16.45 0.48 0.47
N LYS A 525 16.57 -0.02 -0.77
CA LYS A 525 17.73 0.19 -1.65
C LYS A 525 19.06 -0.15 -0.96
N VAL A 526 19.13 -1.35 -0.38
CA VAL A 526 20.32 -1.85 0.36
C VAL A 526 20.81 -3.17 -0.22
N HIS A 527 22.05 -3.55 0.10
CA HIS A 527 22.61 -4.86 -0.24
C HIS A 527 22.48 -5.83 0.93
N VAL A 528 22.08 -7.07 0.64
CA VAL A 528 21.96 -8.13 1.65
C VAL A 528 22.94 -9.26 1.37
N HIS A 529 23.69 -9.69 2.37
CA HIS A 529 24.56 -10.86 2.33
C HIS A 529 23.96 -11.97 3.19
N LEU A 530 23.71 -13.13 2.59
CA LEU A 530 23.27 -14.34 3.28
C LEU A 530 24.38 -15.38 3.25
N VAL A 531 24.75 -15.94 4.39
CA VAL A 531 25.77 -17.00 4.47
C VAL A 531 25.10 -18.37 4.63
N ALA A 532 25.46 -19.30 3.76
CA ALA A 532 25.02 -20.69 3.79
C ALA A 532 26.20 -21.66 3.72
N HIS A 533 25.98 -22.90 4.16
CA HIS A 533 26.98 -23.96 4.07
C HIS A 533 26.73 -24.84 2.84
N SER A 534 27.80 -25.30 2.19
CA SER A 534 27.69 -26.32 1.14
C SER A 534 27.46 -27.71 1.73
N LYS A 535 26.92 -28.61 0.92
CA LYS A 535 26.75 -30.03 1.21
C LYS A 535 28.10 -30.67 1.56
N LYS A 536 28.06 -31.78 2.29
CA LYS A 536 29.28 -32.51 2.63
C LYS A 536 29.99 -32.98 1.35
N PRO A 537 31.33 -32.85 1.27
CA PRO A 537 32.08 -33.38 0.14
C PRO A 537 31.91 -34.91 0.05
N ASP A 538 31.97 -35.45 -1.16
CA ASP A 538 31.89 -36.89 -1.42
C ASP A 538 33.26 -37.45 -1.85
N ALA A 539 33.41 -38.77 -1.89
CA ALA A 539 34.70 -39.41 -2.19
C ALA A 539 35.20 -39.15 -3.62
N LYS A 540 34.29 -38.83 -4.56
CA LYS A 540 34.62 -38.47 -5.95
C LYS A 540 34.99 -36.99 -6.07
N HIS A 541 34.41 -36.14 -5.21
CA HIS A 541 34.65 -34.70 -5.14
C HIS A 541 35.20 -34.28 -3.77
N PRO A 542 36.45 -34.66 -3.44
CA PRO A 542 37.08 -34.28 -2.18
C PRO A 542 37.22 -32.77 -2.09
N LYS A 543 36.94 -32.20 -0.91
CA LYS A 543 36.94 -30.75 -0.67
C LYS A 543 38.30 -30.10 -0.90
N GLU A 544 39.38 -30.87 -0.81
CA GLU A 544 40.75 -30.40 -0.97
C GLU A 544 41.14 -30.19 -2.44
N LYS A 545 40.35 -30.72 -3.38
CA LYS A 545 40.61 -30.62 -4.84
C LYS A 545 39.50 -29.93 -5.61
N ASN A 546 38.28 -29.88 -5.07
CA ASN A 546 37.11 -29.36 -5.76
C ASN A 546 36.43 -28.30 -4.91
N TRP A 547 36.14 -27.14 -5.50
CA TRP A 547 35.24 -26.17 -4.90
C TRP A 547 33.79 -26.57 -5.17
N PRO A 548 32.87 -26.33 -4.21
CA PRO A 548 31.46 -26.63 -4.41
C PRO A 548 30.85 -25.69 -5.47
N GLY A 549 29.98 -26.21 -6.32
CA GLY A 549 29.18 -25.42 -7.26
C GLY A 549 27.86 -24.91 -6.65
N GLU A 550 27.06 -24.22 -7.47
CA GLU A 550 25.75 -23.67 -7.07
C GLU A 550 24.80 -24.77 -6.59
N LEU A 551 24.86 -25.94 -7.21
CA LEU A 551 24.05 -27.12 -6.87
C LEU A 551 24.48 -27.82 -5.58
N ASP A 552 25.68 -27.49 -5.07
CA ASP A 552 26.24 -28.04 -3.85
C ASP A 552 25.89 -27.19 -2.62
N ILE A 553 25.07 -26.16 -2.77
CA ILE A 553 24.53 -25.40 -1.63
C ILE A 553 23.54 -26.28 -0.87
N SER A 554 23.64 -26.30 0.47
CA SER A 554 22.71 -27.07 1.30
C SER A 554 21.35 -26.38 1.38
N GLY A 555 20.27 -27.17 1.34
CA GLY A 555 18.90 -26.66 1.40
C GLY A 555 18.23 -26.63 0.03
N SER A 556 17.33 -25.67 -0.16
CA SER A 556 16.53 -25.49 -1.37
C SER A 556 17.37 -24.93 -2.52
N SER A 557 17.10 -25.43 -3.73
CA SER A 557 17.59 -24.81 -4.97
C SER A 557 17.04 -23.39 -5.16
N ASP A 558 15.96 -23.01 -4.47
CA ASP A 558 15.43 -21.65 -4.46
C ASP A 558 16.39 -20.63 -3.82
N LEU A 559 17.32 -21.07 -2.96
CA LEU A 559 18.33 -20.19 -2.36
C LEU A 559 19.21 -19.54 -3.44
N PRO A 560 20.00 -20.31 -4.23
CA PRO A 560 20.80 -19.70 -5.27
C PRO A 560 19.95 -19.13 -6.41
N ASN A 561 18.80 -19.74 -6.74
CA ASN A 561 17.90 -19.20 -7.76
C ASN A 561 17.41 -17.80 -7.41
N GLY A 562 16.97 -17.59 -6.18
CA GLY A 562 16.46 -16.32 -5.65
C GLY A 562 17.53 -15.26 -5.36
N ALA A 563 18.80 -15.66 -5.27
CA ALA A 563 19.91 -14.73 -5.13
C ALA A 563 20.24 -14.03 -6.46
N TRP A 564 20.65 -12.76 -6.36
CA TRP A 564 21.22 -12.01 -7.48
C TRP A 564 22.64 -12.48 -7.79
N ASN A 565 23.41 -12.70 -6.73
CA ASN A 565 24.80 -13.12 -6.81
C ASN A 565 25.01 -14.39 -5.98
N VAL A 566 25.83 -15.32 -6.46
CA VAL A 566 26.27 -16.52 -5.72
C VAL A 566 27.78 -16.57 -5.71
N ILE A 567 28.35 -16.54 -4.51
CA ILE A 567 29.79 -16.52 -4.27
C ILE A 567 30.19 -17.78 -3.50
N CYS A 568 31.20 -18.48 -4.00
CA CYS A 568 31.87 -19.56 -3.29
C CYS A 568 33.23 -19.08 -2.78
N MET A 569 33.44 -19.23 -1.47
CA MET A 569 34.76 -19.12 -0.86
C MET A 569 35.35 -20.51 -0.62
N TRP A 570 36.51 -20.78 -1.20
CA TRP A 570 37.21 -22.07 -1.07
C TRP A 570 38.64 -21.89 -0.62
N ARG A 571 39.12 -22.73 0.31
CA ARG A 571 40.51 -22.73 0.79
C ARG A 571 41.26 -23.94 0.30
N ASN A 572 42.53 -23.73 -0.04
CA ASN A 572 43.44 -24.76 -0.47
C ASN A 572 44.00 -25.53 0.74
N GLU A 573 43.20 -26.45 1.29
CA GLU A 573 43.64 -27.29 2.42
C GLU A 573 44.84 -28.18 2.06
N ASN A 574 44.98 -28.60 0.80
CA ASN A 574 46.14 -29.38 0.36
C ASN A 574 47.44 -28.59 0.51
N LYS A 575 47.46 -27.31 0.12
CA LYS A 575 48.62 -26.43 0.36
C LYS A 575 48.95 -26.36 1.84
N GLN A 576 47.95 -26.18 2.70
CA GLN A 576 48.16 -26.11 4.15
C GLN A 576 48.73 -27.43 4.70
N ASN A 577 48.19 -28.57 4.29
CA ASN A 577 48.64 -29.90 4.71
C ASN A 577 50.07 -30.20 4.23
N ASP A 578 50.39 -29.89 2.98
CA ASP A 578 51.73 -30.04 2.41
C ASP A 578 52.72 -29.17 3.20
N ARG A 579 52.36 -27.90 3.48
CA ARG A 579 53.19 -26.98 4.27
C ARG A 579 53.44 -27.49 5.69
N ASP A 580 52.40 -27.97 6.36
CA ASP A 580 52.50 -28.47 7.73
C ASP A 580 53.37 -29.75 7.80
N ARG A 581 53.26 -30.63 6.80
CA ARG A 581 54.15 -31.81 6.65
C ARG A 581 55.61 -31.37 6.55
N ILE A 582 55.91 -30.43 5.66
CA ILE A 582 57.29 -29.96 5.44
C ILE A 582 57.85 -29.28 6.68
N TYR A 583 57.06 -28.45 7.38
CA TYR A 583 57.50 -27.87 8.64
C TYR A 583 57.77 -28.90 9.74
N GLN A 584 57.01 -29.99 9.79
CA GLN A 584 57.28 -31.08 10.74
C GLN A 584 58.63 -31.76 10.43
N GLU A 585 58.93 -32.02 9.17
CA GLU A 585 60.21 -32.59 8.75
C GLU A 585 61.38 -31.64 9.02
N LEU A 586 61.24 -30.34 8.72
CA LEU A 586 62.28 -29.33 8.97
C LEU A 586 62.58 -29.10 10.46
N ARG A 587 61.64 -29.43 11.36
CA ARG A 587 61.86 -29.38 12.82
C ARG A 587 62.71 -30.55 13.34
N ASN A 588 62.92 -31.59 12.55
CA ASN A 588 63.74 -32.71 12.93
C ASN A 588 65.23 -32.31 12.98
N SER A 589 65.79 -32.20 14.18
CA SER A 589 67.18 -31.79 14.40
C SER A 589 68.23 -32.77 13.86
N ARG A 590 67.82 -33.98 13.45
CA ARG A 590 68.68 -35.02 12.84
C ARG A 590 68.55 -35.07 11.31
N LEU A 591 67.84 -34.13 10.70
CA LEU A 591 67.67 -34.08 9.25
C LEU A 591 69.00 -33.76 8.56
N ALA A 592 69.33 -34.54 7.53
CA ALA A 592 70.53 -34.33 6.73
C ALA A 592 70.45 -33.01 5.93
N ALA A 593 71.60 -32.35 5.73
CA ALA A 593 71.65 -31.00 5.14
C ALA A 593 71.12 -30.94 3.70
N ASP A 594 71.36 -31.98 2.91
CA ASP A 594 70.84 -32.17 1.56
C ASP A 594 69.30 -32.24 1.54
N LYS A 595 68.71 -33.07 2.41
CA LYS A 595 67.25 -33.16 2.56
C LYS A 595 66.62 -31.87 3.07
N ARG A 596 67.35 -31.11 3.90
CA ARG A 596 66.89 -29.82 4.39
C ARG A 596 66.76 -28.80 3.25
N VAL A 597 67.72 -28.77 2.32
CA VAL A 597 67.65 -27.95 1.11
C VAL A 597 66.51 -28.39 0.19
N GLU A 598 66.31 -29.70 0.03
CA GLU A 598 65.19 -30.26 -0.76
C GLU A 598 63.83 -29.81 -0.21
N PHE A 599 63.61 -29.95 1.10
CA PHE A 599 62.37 -29.50 1.75
C PHE A 599 62.19 -27.97 1.73
N GLU A 600 63.27 -27.19 1.82
CA GLU A 600 63.21 -25.73 1.66
C GLU A 600 62.83 -25.32 0.23
N ALA A 601 63.30 -26.05 -0.80
CA ALA A 601 62.90 -25.84 -2.19
C ALA A 601 61.44 -26.23 -2.44
N GLU A 602 61.01 -27.39 -1.91
CA GLU A 602 59.61 -27.83 -2.00
C GLU A 602 58.66 -26.83 -1.31
N LEU A 603 59.06 -26.27 -0.17
CA LEU A 603 58.31 -25.22 0.52
C LEU A 603 58.15 -23.97 -0.35
N GLN A 604 59.19 -23.57 -1.08
CA GLN A 604 59.12 -22.43 -2.00
C GLN A 604 58.11 -22.67 -3.14
N GLU A 605 58.02 -23.89 -3.67
CA GLU A 605 57.03 -24.27 -4.69
C GLU A 605 55.61 -24.31 -4.11
N ILE A 606 55.43 -24.89 -2.92
CA ILE A 606 54.13 -24.94 -2.24
C ILE A 606 53.59 -23.53 -2.00
N ASP A 607 54.44 -22.59 -1.57
CA ASP A 607 54.05 -21.22 -1.29
C ASP A 607 53.63 -20.42 -2.53
N GLN A 608 54.05 -20.83 -3.74
CA GLN A 608 53.57 -20.22 -4.99
C GLN A 608 52.08 -20.52 -5.26
N ARG A 609 51.54 -21.61 -4.71
CA ARG A 609 50.12 -21.95 -4.83
C ARG A 609 49.28 -20.93 -4.05
N ASN A 610 48.11 -20.58 -4.54
CA ASN A 610 47.18 -19.71 -3.83
C ASN A 610 46.60 -20.40 -2.58
N ASP A 611 46.25 -19.60 -1.56
CA ASP A 611 45.70 -20.07 -0.28
C ASP A 611 44.17 -20.24 -0.31
N ALA A 612 43.52 -19.47 -1.17
CA ALA A 612 42.08 -19.48 -1.34
C ALA A 612 41.66 -19.08 -2.76
N MET A 613 40.42 -19.39 -3.10
CA MET A 613 39.73 -18.99 -4.31
C MET A 613 38.45 -18.27 -3.92
N PHE A 614 38.28 -17.06 -4.44
CA PHE A 614 37.01 -16.35 -4.45
C PHE A 614 36.36 -16.57 -5.80
N ILE A 615 35.16 -17.15 -5.82
CA ILE A 615 34.53 -17.63 -7.05
C ILE A 615 33.13 -17.03 -7.14
N VAL A 616 32.89 -16.20 -8.15
CA VAL A 616 31.56 -15.70 -8.51
C VAL A 616 30.94 -16.70 -9.48
N GLN A 617 29.99 -17.49 -8.99
CA GLN A 617 29.32 -18.52 -9.77
C GLN A 617 28.12 -18.00 -10.54
N LYS A 618 27.51 -16.92 -10.03
CA LYS A 618 26.35 -16.25 -10.61
C LYS A 618 26.39 -14.77 -10.27
N GLN A 619 26.05 -13.94 -11.26
CA GLN A 619 25.60 -12.56 -11.06
C GLN A 619 24.64 -12.22 -12.21
N ARG A 620 23.44 -11.70 -11.89
CA ARG A 620 22.40 -11.47 -12.90
C ARG A 620 22.70 -10.27 -13.82
N THR A 621 23.54 -9.35 -13.37
CA THR A 621 23.76 -8.04 -14.01
C THR A 621 24.83 -8.07 -15.11
N THR A 622 25.80 -8.99 -15.02
CA THR A 622 26.90 -9.15 -15.97
C THR A 622 26.93 -10.59 -16.52
N GLY A 623 27.65 -10.85 -17.61
CA GLY A 623 27.75 -12.18 -18.22
C GLY A 623 29.07 -12.93 -17.90
N ALA A 624 29.29 -14.09 -18.52
CA ALA A 624 30.48 -14.95 -18.40
C ALA A 624 30.87 -15.35 -16.95
N PHE A 625 30.33 -16.47 -16.47
CA PHE A 625 30.68 -17.10 -15.19
C PHE A 625 31.11 -18.56 -15.38
N PRO A 626 31.88 -19.16 -14.45
CA PRO A 626 32.35 -18.57 -13.19
C PRO A 626 33.53 -17.63 -13.38
N LEU A 627 33.48 -16.46 -12.73
CA LEU A 627 34.65 -15.61 -12.52
C LEU A 627 35.34 -16.05 -11.25
N HIS A 628 36.66 -16.02 -11.21
CA HIS A 628 37.39 -16.42 -10.02
C HIS A 628 38.65 -15.58 -9.80
N ARG A 629 39.01 -15.40 -8.52
CA ARG A 629 40.24 -14.76 -8.09
C ARG A 629 41.01 -15.70 -7.18
N GLN A 630 42.28 -15.91 -7.52
CA GLN A 630 43.25 -16.54 -6.63
C GLN A 630 43.61 -15.54 -5.52
N LEU A 631 43.57 -16.01 -4.28
CA LEU A 631 43.87 -15.20 -3.10
C LEU A 631 44.96 -15.87 -2.27
N TRP A 632 45.83 -15.04 -1.71
CA TRP A 632 46.77 -15.38 -0.66
C TRP A 632 46.24 -14.87 0.67
N PHE A 633 46.57 -15.56 1.76
CA PHE A 633 46.00 -15.28 3.06
C PHE A 633 47.08 -15.04 4.11
N ASP A 634 47.04 -13.87 4.74
CA ASP A 634 47.93 -13.55 5.86
C ASP A 634 47.43 -14.22 7.15
N GLY A 635 47.77 -15.50 7.27
CA GLY A 635 47.33 -16.38 8.34
C GLY A 635 48.25 -16.44 9.56
N GLY A 636 47.91 -17.34 10.49
CA GLY A 636 48.67 -17.55 11.71
C GLY A 636 48.20 -16.69 12.89
N ARG A 637 48.88 -16.84 14.03
CA ARG A 637 48.50 -16.19 15.30
C ARG A 637 48.78 -14.68 15.29
N GLU A 638 49.81 -14.27 14.56
CA GLU A 638 50.24 -12.86 14.44
C GLU A 638 49.75 -12.20 13.15
N GLY A 639 49.20 -12.97 12.21
CA GLY A 639 48.67 -12.48 10.94
C GLY A 639 47.39 -11.66 11.07
N SER A 640 47.15 -10.81 10.08
CA SER A 640 45.99 -9.90 9.96
C SER A 640 44.71 -10.57 9.50
N TRP A 641 44.79 -11.80 8.98
CA TRP A 641 43.66 -12.52 8.36
C TRP A 641 43.03 -11.80 7.15
N GLN A 642 43.81 -10.95 6.49
CA GLN A 642 43.43 -10.36 5.22
C GLN A 642 43.73 -11.31 4.06
N PHE A 643 42.94 -11.16 3.00
CA PHE A 643 43.24 -11.75 1.70
C PHE A 643 43.92 -10.73 0.79
N GLY A 644 44.89 -11.20 0.00
CA GLY A 644 45.55 -10.41 -1.03
C GLY A 644 45.58 -11.13 -2.37
N THR A 645 45.90 -10.37 -3.41
CA THR A 645 45.90 -10.79 -4.81
C THR A 645 47.22 -11.39 -5.29
N GLU A 646 48.25 -11.35 -4.45
CA GLU A 646 49.61 -11.82 -4.76
C GLU A 646 50.26 -12.44 -3.51
N ARG A 647 51.29 -13.26 -3.68
CA ARG A 647 51.95 -14.00 -2.59
C ARG A 647 52.46 -13.11 -1.46
N HIS A 648 53.05 -11.97 -1.80
CA HIS A 648 53.65 -11.04 -0.84
C HIS A 648 52.89 -9.73 -0.81
N PHE A 649 51.56 -9.82 -0.75
CA PHE A 649 50.71 -8.65 -0.72
C PHE A 649 50.99 -7.79 0.52
N ARG A 650 50.90 -6.48 0.34
CA ARG A 650 50.97 -5.54 1.44
C ARG A 650 49.69 -5.63 2.27
N VAL A 651 49.84 -6.00 3.54
CA VAL A 651 48.74 -5.91 4.52
C VAL A 651 48.33 -4.46 4.68
N ILE A 652 47.02 -4.20 4.61
CA ILE A 652 46.44 -2.85 4.63
C ILE A 652 45.97 -2.53 6.04
N THR A 653 46.31 -1.37 6.58
CA THR A 653 45.64 -0.84 7.76
C THR A 653 44.44 -0.03 7.29
N TYR A 654 43.23 -0.55 7.46
CA TYR A 654 41.97 0.10 7.08
C TYR A 654 41.51 1.13 8.11
N VAL A 655 41.79 0.86 9.38
CA VAL A 655 41.50 1.75 10.50
C VAL A 655 42.62 2.78 10.58
N ASP A 656 42.46 3.92 9.91
CA ASP A 656 43.44 5.01 9.97
C ASP A 656 43.12 6.01 11.09
N LYS A 657 44.17 6.69 11.58
CA LYS A 657 44.05 7.63 12.70
C LYS A 657 43.37 8.94 12.35
N ASP A 658 43.26 9.25 11.06
CA ASP A 658 42.73 10.51 10.54
C ASP A 658 41.91 10.29 9.26
N VAL A 659 40.64 9.89 9.39
CA VAL A 659 39.65 10.13 8.32
C VAL A 659 38.80 11.31 8.78
N GLY A 660 39.37 12.49 8.58
CA GLY A 660 38.87 13.78 9.02
C GLY A 660 39.66 14.93 8.41
N LYS A 661 39.86 14.91 7.09
CA LYS A 661 40.17 16.08 6.25
C LYS A 661 39.52 15.93 4.89
#